data_AF-A0A967FEN2-F1
#
_entry.id   AF-A0A967FEN2-F1
#
_cell.length_a   1.000
_cell.length_b   1.000
_cell.length_c   1.000
_cell.angle_alpha   90.00
_cell.angle_beta   90.00
_cell.angle_gamma   90.00
#
_symmetry.space_group_name_H-M   'P 1'
#
loop_
_entity.id
_entity.type
_entity.pdbx_description
1 polymer ?
#
loop_
_entity_poly.entity_id
_entity_poly.type
_entity_poly.pdbx_seq_one_letter_code
_entity_poly.pdbx_strand_id
1 'polypeptide(L)'
;MRRKSILLSATATMVVLAFCGSVWAFSGSGSGMEADPYVITTVQQLQEMQDELDAYYVLGNDIDASETVNWDGGAGFVPVGTWTGDSNDAFSGTFDGMGHSIQSLYISRIDSGYQGLFGSLWGGTVQDVHLRNTEITADLKSGTLTGTARADSIITKCSATGTVTLKAGTSDSKSGGLIGSVTGGSQVQECFSGVNVNAGSRKQVGAVIGYLAGRTHYTLLTNSYSYGTVTGGGSKQGNLVGDADGSYVDRCYSCGYEKALIGFNWANPVITNSYWDKDKGASSSRYGGTPKSTAEMMQQATFVNWDFVDIWGILENGVYPFLIAFEYKEFVGLEIIGPREVAENFSAGYKAIAFYDDDRTRDVTNLALWAVEPNIAANIDEKGVLTTKDVTEEQSVTILTSYSEGDVTFDADKVVNIFPAFPGAALYFDGVDDYVEIPDSDSLNPTNEITISFWVYHNGCAGIYKYAFCPNQRYSPGNSRSYYLIVNNGTNQVVLRIHSTASTGDSFYSNNAVGLNEWHHVTGTFNRGKAEIYIDGELDNSTTMSVSSIMDDDHPLFIGGLWSYCGADHWVSGLVGIIDEVAIYNRALSAEEIQARISRHLTGEEPGLVGYWDFDEGQGQVVYDLSGNGNHGCLGGDPCAVEESDPMWIESDAPIGICSFYQIATVFTGNAVERKTALLEELPAVLDQEWTVYEALVEWLESGDYGDLNYGDIVTAKQKIHSAIQHEEQSILALEQSVEKLKDALSSLGYELPVSNQSVLATGGLEWTEPVPLMEVNSELATEWTPFLSFDGLTLYFTRVRSETFYYGRIFEAIREQPYGPFTPVKEIDGTLNSSPGHVISPWVSPDNLRMYYYTESSSGWELKVTERATDNDPWPIGTNISELNVLNGLHQTPRLTADELTIFFSSYDMPGGYGGYDIWMATRPDRYSPFGQVTNLAEINTASFDHAPFVSPDGLTLYFDSNRNGKNQLFRASRRSLSEQFGNVEHLSFVDMPEGAGAHPCVSSDGRTIYFVSMANIWVSYRLEPYELAVILTEDAIARKVEVLEKINAELEKELAAYEALEEWFESGYYGHLYKGDIVTAKQKIYSAIQHEEQSIDALEKSIEKLKDALSALGYDPAGQASNPNPADGSIDVDIDADLSWTAGSNAVSHDIYFGTANPPQFIGNQTAATFDPGTMVGNMRYYWRIDEVNPSWTTTGTVWTFTTILPPPPPPP
;
A
#
# COMPACT_ATOMS: atom_id res chain seq x y z
N MET A 1 -30.85 -32.25 -40.71
CA MET A 1 -31.49 -32.60 -42.01
C MET A 1 -31.85 -31.32 -42.78
N ARG A 2 -32.08 -31.38 -44.11
CA ARG A 2 -32.25 -30.24 -45.06
C ARG A 2 -33.11 -29.03 -44.62
N ARG A 3 -32.57 -27.79 -44.73
CA ARG A 3 -33.03 -26.58 -45.50
C ARG A 3 -32.39 -25.31 -44.92
N LYS A 4 -31.61 -24.49 -45.66
CA LYS A 4 -31.96 -23.50 -46.72
C LYS A 4 -32.73 -22.24 -46.25
N SER A 5 -31.96 -21.24 -45.83
CA SER A 5 -31.92 -19.82 -46.26
C SER A 5 -33.20 -19.06 -46.66
N ILE A 6 -33.41 -17.86 -46.06
CA ILE A 6 -33.97 -16.62 -46.67
C ILE A 6 -33.68 -15.41 -45.76
N LEU A 7 -33.66 -14.19 -46.32
CA LEU A 7 -33.38 -12.92 -45.62
C LEU A 7 -34.66 -12.16 -45.17
N LEU A 8 -34.44 -11.18 -44.27
CA LEU A 8 -35.00 -9.80 -44.26
C LEU A 8 -36.05 -9.39 -43.18
N SER A 9 -35.63 -8.40 -42.38
CA SER A 9 -36.39 -7.26 -41.79
C SER A 9 -37.66 -7.47 -40.94
N ALA A 10 -37.48 -7.30 -39.62
CA ALA A 10 -38.19 -6.36 -38.73
C ALA A 10 -39.73 -6.19 -38.79
N THR A 11 -40.41 -6.46 -37.67
CA THR A 11 -40.98 -5.43 -36.75
C THR A 11 -41.57 -6.07 -35.47
N ALA A 12 -41.75 -5.27 -34.41
CA ALA A 12 -42.01 -5.74 -33.04
C ALA A 12 -43.46 -6.16 -32.73
N THR A 13 -43.65 -7.00 -31.69
CA THR A 13 -44.53 -6.77 -30.51
C THR A 13 -44.21 -7.82 -29.42
N MET A 14 -44.42 -7.50 -28.15
CA MET A 14 -43.94 -8.23 -26.96
C MET A 14 -45.04 -9.11 -26.28
N VAL A 15 -44.62 -9.96 -25.32
CA VAL A 15 -45.39 -10.56 -24.19
C VAL A 15 -45.91 -12.03 -24.33
N VAL A 16 -45.08 -12.94 -23.77
CA VAL A 16 -45.41 -14.05 -22.83
C VAL A 16 -46.39 -15.17 -23.23
N LEU A 17 -45.85 -16.40 -23.40
CA LEU A 17 -46.07 -17.50 -22.44
C LEU A 17 -44.97 -18.58 -22.56
N ALA A 18 -44.58 -19.19 -21.43
CA ALA A 18 -43.39 -20.02 -21.32
C ALA A 18 -43.57 -21.46 -21.85
N PHE A 19 -42.50 -22.02 -22.46
CA PHE A 19 -41.82 -23.24 -22.00
C PHE A 19 -40.64 -23.61 -22.93
N CYS A 20 -39.41 -23.30 -22.52
CA CYS A 20 -38.21 -24.05 -22.88
C CYS A 20 -37.18 -23.87 -21.75
N GLY A 21 -36.18 -24.76 -21.65
CA GLY A 21 -35.22 -24.75 -20.56
C GLY A 21 -34.25 -23.56 -20.60
N SER A 22 -33.67 -23.23 -19.45
CA SER A 22 -32.45 -22.44 -19.37
C SER A 22 -31.33 -23.16 -20.11
N VAL A 23 -30.79 -22.53 -21.16
CA VAL A 23 -29.42 -22.80 -21.59
C VAL A 23 -28.54 -22.19 -20.50
N TRP A 24 -27.62 -22.96 -19.93
CA TRP A 24 -26.61 -22.42 -19.04
C TRP A 24 -25.61 -21.68 -19.93
N ALA A 25 -25.43 -20.38 -19.68
CA ALA A 25 -24.34 -19.65 -20.32
C ALA A 25 -23.04 -20.04 -19.62
N PHE A 26 -21.99 -20.26 -20.42
CA PHE A 26 -20.62 -20.36 -19.93
C PHE A 26 -20.28 -19.12 -19.08
N SER A 27 -19.57 -19.32 -17.95
CA SER A 27 -19.34 -18.29 -16.94
C SER A 27 -18.16 -17.37 -17.24
N GLY A 28 -17.31 -17.72 -18.21
CA GLY A 28 -16.25 -16.86 -18.74
C GLY A 28 -16.72 -15.98 -19.90
N SER A 29 -15.79 -15.27 -20.53
CA SER A 29 -16.05 -14.42 -21.70
C SER A 29 -16.02 -15.21 -23.02
N GLY A 30 -16.46 -14.57 -24.11
CA GLY A 30 -16.55 -15.17 -25.45
C GLY A 30 -17.94 -15.73 -25.79
N SER A 31 -18.10 -16.24 -27.02
CA SER A 31 -19.35 -16.86 -27.51
C SER A 31 -19.15 -18.25 -28.13
N GLY A 32 -18.01 -18.88 -27.85
CA GLY A 32 -17.69 -20.23 -28.33
C GLY A 32 -17.44 -20.35 -29.83
N MET A 33 -17.24 -19.23 -30.54
CA MET A 33 -17.01 -19.21 -31.99
C MET A 33 -15.51 -19.11 -32.33
N GLU A 34 -15.12 -19.54 -33.54
CA GLU A 34 -13.73 -19.47 -34.02
C GLU A 34 -13.13 -18.06 -33.97
N ALA A 35 -13.96 -17.01 -34.10
CA ALA A 35 -13.56 -15.60 -34.04
C ALA A 35 -13.80 -14.94 -32.67
N ASP A 36 -14.34 -15.67 -31.70
CA ASP A 36 -14.73 -15.20 -30.37
C ASP A 36 -14.87 -16.42 -29.41
N PRO A 37 -13.75 -17.11 -29.11
CA PRO A 37 -13.74 -18.35 -28.34
C PRO A 37 -14.06 -18.10 -26.88
N TYR A 38 -14.60 -19.11 -26.20
CA TYR A 38 -14.80 -19.08 -24.75
C TYR A 38 -13.45 -19.04 -24.01
N VAL A 39 -13.24 -18.01 -23.18
CA VAL A 39 -11.99 -17.84 -22.42
C VAL A 39 -12.13 -18.50 -21.04
N ILE A 40 -11.26 -19.46 -20.77
CA ILE A 40 -11.19 -20.22 -19.53
C ILE A 40 -10.10 -19.64 -18.64
N THR A 41 -10.47 -19.22 -17.43
CA THR A 41 -9.57 -18.65 -16.42
C THR A 41 -9.65 -19.36 -15.05
N THR A 42 -10.53 -20.37 -14.93
CA THR A 42 -10.77 -21.15 -13.71
C THR A 42 -11.00 -22.63 -14.03
N VAL A 43 -10.77 -23.51 -13.04
CA VAL A 43 -11.04 -24.95 -13.18
C VAL A 43 -12.54 -25.27 -13.27
N GLN A 44 -13.39 -24.40 -12.73
CA GLN A 44 -14.86 -24.47 -12.89
C GLN A 44 -15.25 -24.31 -14.37
N GLN A 45 -14.65 -23.36 -15.08
CA GLN A 45 -14.88 -23.14 -16.52
C GLN A 45 -14.37 -24.31 -17.37
N LEU A 46 -13.28 -25.00 -16.99
CA LEU A 46 -12.90 -26.28 -17.62
C LEU A 46 -14.01 -27.34 -17.50
N GLN A 47 -14.78 -27.32 -16.41
CA GLN A 47 -15.86 -28.29 -16.19
C GLN A 47 -17.12 -27.96 -17.00
N GLU A 48 -17.42 -26.66 -17.19
CA GLU A 48 -18.54 -26.14 -18.00
C GLU A 48 -18.40 -26.45 -19.49
N MET A 49 -17.20 -26.75 -19.99
CA MET A 49 -16.98 -27.25 -21.37
C MET A 49 -17.81 -28.49 -21.73
N GLN A 50 -18.35 -29.20 -20.74
CA GLN A 50 -19.24 -30.33 -20.92
C GLN A 50 -20.62 -29.93 -21.50
N ASP A 51 -21.04 -28.66 -21.43
CA ASP A 51 -22.34 -28.22 -21.93
C ASP A 51 -22.32 -27.84 -23.44
N GLU A 52 -21.21 -27.31 -23.99
CA GLU A 52 -21.08 -26.92 -25.41
C GLU A 52 -19.87 -27.58 -26.12
N LEU A 53 -19.92 -28.91 -26.24
CA LEU A 53 -18.85 -29.78 -26.75
C LEU A 53 -18.35 -29.53 -28.20
N ASP A 54 -19.02 -28.68 -28.99
CA ASP A 54 -18.61 -28.28 -30.35
C ASP A 54 -18.14 -26.81 -30.48
N ALA A 55 -18.03 -26.08 -29.35
CA ALA A 55 -17.53 -24.72 -29.29
C ALA A 55 -15.98 -24.60 -29.34
N TYR A 56 -15.49 -23.38 -29.51
CA TYR A 56 -14.08 -23.01 -29.46
C TYR A 56 -13.74 -22.44 -28.08
N TYR A 57 -12.64 -22.91 -27.49
CA TYR A 57 -12.16 -22.58 -26.15
C TYR A 57 -10.68 -22.20 -26.17
N VAL A 58 -10.31 -21.21 -25.38
CA VAL A 58 -8.91 -20.82 -25.10
C VAL A 58 -8.66 -20.77 -23.59
N LEU A 59 -7.45 -21.12 -23.13
CA LEU A 59 -6.99 -20.73 -21.80
C LEU A 59 -6.55 -19.25 -21.81
N GLY A 60 -6.89 -18.51 -20.76
CA GLY A 60 -6.43 -17.14 -20.52
C GLY A 60 -5.39 -16.99 -19.40
N ASN A 61 -5.09 -18.09 -18.70
CA ASN A 61 -4.06 -18.19 -17.66
C ASN A 61 -3.69 -19.67 -17.40
N ASP A 62 -2.68 -19.90 -16.55
CA ASP A 62 -2.43 -21.22 -15.98
C ASP A 62 -3.50 -21.56 -14.92
N ILE A 63 -4.02 -22.79 -14.98
CA ILE A 63 -5.14 -23.25 -14.14
C ILE A 63 -4.65 -24.18 -13.03
N ASP A 64 -4.89 -23.82 -11.77
CA ASP A 64 -4.79 -24.78 -10.67
C ASP A 64 -6.06 -25.63 -10.55
N ALA A 65 -5.91 -26.94 -10.70
CA ALA A 65 -6.99 -27.92 -10.58
C ALA A 65 -6.83 -28.85 -9.36
N SER A 66 -6.00 -28.49 -8.38
CA SER A 66 -5.77 -29.28 -7.15
C SER A 66 -7.05 -29.53 -6.35
N GLU A 67 -7.98 -28.57 -6.32
CA GLU A 67 -9.26 -28.73 -5.63
C GLU A 67 -10.12 -29.88 -6.19
N THR A 68 -9.88 -30.29 -7.44
CA THR A 68 -10.64 -31.37 -8.10
C THR A 68 -10.52 -32.70 -7.35
N VAL A 69 -9.49 -32.90 -6.52
CA VAL A 69 -9.36 -34.08 -5.65
C VAL A 69 -10.57 -34.30 -4.73
N ASN A 70 -11.28 -33.22 -4.35
CA ASN A 70 -12.46 -33.26 -3.50
C ASN A 70 -13.79 -33.32 -4.27
N TRP A 71 -13.76 -33.09 -5.60
CA TRP A 71 -14.96 -32.99 -6.43
C TRP A 71 -15.66 -34.35 -6.62
N ASP A 72 -16.98 -34.29 -6.84
CA ASP A 72 -17.86 -35.46 -7.03
C ASP A 72 -17.64 -36.58 -5.99
N GLY A 73 -17.58 -36.19 -4.71
CA GLY A 73 -17.37 -37.11 -3.59
C GLY A 73 -15.98 -37.75 -3.54
N GLY A 74 -14.97 -37.11 -4.12
CA GLY A 74 -13.61 -37.65 -4.27
C GLY A 74 -13.40 -38.49 -5.53
N ALA A 75 -14.35 -38.48 -6.47
CA ALA A 75 -14.20 -39.11 -7.79
C ALA A 75 -13.37 -38.25 -8.77
N GLY A 76 -13.15 -36.96 -8.47
CA GLY A 76 -12.33 -36.07 -9.28
C GLY A 76 -13.12 -35.22 -10.28
N PHE A 77 -12.41 -34.52 -11.16
CA PHE A 77 -12.97 -33.83 -12.33
C PHE A 77 -13.78 -34.80 -13.22
N VAL A 78 -14.84 -34.33 -13.89
CA VAL A 78 -15.64 -35.12 -14.85
C VAL A 78 -15.07 -34.91 -16.25
N PRO A 79 -14.50 -35.94 -16.92
CA PRO A 79 -13.89 -35.80 -18.24
C PRO A 79 -14.83 -35.16 -19.29
N VAL A 80 -14.37 -34.09 -19.94
CA VAL A 80 -15.13 -33.34 -20.94
C VAL A 80 -15.39 -34.22 -22.16
N GLY A 81 -16.66 -34.48 -22.44
CA GLY A 81 -17.12 -35.27 -23.57
C GLY A 81 -16.84 -36.77 -23.40
N THR A 82 -17.87 -37.61 -23.55
CA THR A 82 -17.77 -39.06 -23.38
C THR A 82 -18.41 -39.83 -24.54
N TRP A 83 -18.00 -41.09 -24.72
CA TRP A 83 -18.64 -41.98 -25.70
C TRP A 83 -19.24 -43.20 -25.00
N THR A 84 -20.55 -43.14 -24.77
CA THR A 84 -21.33 -44.18 -24.08
C THR A 84 -21.57 -45.43 -24.95
N GLY A 85 -21.40 -45.30 -26.27
CA GLY A 85 -21.69 -46.34 -27.26
C GLY A 85 -23.03 -46.15 -27.97
N ASP A 86 -24.05 -45.68 -27.25
CA ASP A 86 -25.39 -45.39 -27.78
C ASP A 86 -25.63 -43.89 -28.05
N SER A 87 -24.86 -43.01 -27.39
CA SER A 87 -24.72 -41.58 -27.70
C SER A 87 -23.27 -41.22 -28.05
N ASN A 88 -23.08 -40.08 -28.73
CA ASN A 88 -21.77 -39.56 -29.11
C ASN A 88 -21.63 -38.12 -28.61
N ASP A 89 -21.63 -38.00 -27.29
CA ASP A 89 -21.50 -36.73 -26.57
C ASP A 89 -20.00 -36.45 -26.37
N ALA A 90 -19.23 -36.56 -27.45
CA ALA A 90 -17.77 -36.44 -27.49
C ALA A 90 -17.36 -35.04 -27.96
N PHE A 91 -16.23 -34.53 -27.47
CA PHE A 91 -15.74 -33.20 -27.83
C PHE A 91 -15.38 -33.14 -29.32
N SER A 92 -16.01 -32.23 -30.05
CA SER A 92 -15.80 -31.99 -31.48
C SER A 92 -15.41 -30.54 -31.82
N GLY A 93 -15.31 -29.69 -30.80
CA GLY A 93 -14.86 -28.30 -30.92
C GLY A 93 -13.34 -28.16 -30.95
N THR A 94 -12.86 -26.97 -30.56
CA THR A 94 -11.43 -26.66 -30.46
C THR A 94 -11.11 -26.25 -29.03
N PHE A 95 -10.05 -26.81 -28.46
CA PHE A 95 -9.44 -26.32 -27.22
C PHE A 95 -8.00 -25.95 -27.48
N ASP A 96 -7.63 -24.70 -27.19
CA ASP A 96 -6.29 -24.18 -27.35
C ASP A 96 -5.75 -23.70 -26.00
N GLY A 97 -4.61 -24.25 -25.58
CA GLY A 97 -3.99 -23.85 -24.33
C GLY A 97 -3.27 -22.51 -24.39
N MET A 98 -3.03 -21.92 -25.57
CA MET A 98 -2.23 -20.69 -25.73
C MET A 98 -0.81 -20.76 -25.09
N GLY A 99 -0.30 -21.96 -24.80
CA GLY A 99 0.95 -22.20 -24.06
C GLY A 99 0.77 -22.45 -22.54
N HIS A 100 -0.41 -22.19 -21.99
CA HIS A 100 -0.71 -22.32 -20.57
C HIS A 100 -0.74 -23.76 -20.07
N SER A 101 -0.60 -23.91 -18.75
CA SER A 101 -0.63 -25.20 -18.06
C SER A 101 -1.85 -25.40 -17.16
N ILE A 102 -2.28 -26.65 -17.00
CA ILE A 102 -3.31 -27.06 -16.04
C ILE A 102 -2.63 -27.99 -15.03
N GLN A 103 -2.54 -27.58 -13.77
CA GLN A 103 -1.77 -28.28 -12.74
C GLN A 103 -2.63 -29.05 -11.73
N SER A 104 -2.12 -30.18 -11.25
CA SER A 104 -2.70 -30.99 -10.15
C SER A 104 -4.12 -31.54 -10.41
N LEU A 105 -4.54 -31.61 -11.68
CA LEU A 105 -5.81 -32.21 -12.11
C LEU A 105 -5.92 -33.68 -11.62
N TYR A 106 -7.00 -34.00 -10.90
CA TYR A 106 -7.26 -35.31 -10.32
C TYR A 106 -8.55 -35.96 -10.86
N ILE A 107 -8.46 -37.22 -11.30
CA ILE A 107 -9.59 -38.00 -11.82
C ILE A 107 -9.49 -39.46 -11.32
N SER A 108 -10.38 -39.91 -10.42
CA SER A 108 -10.40 -41.29 -9.90
C SER A 108 -11.71 -42.03 -10.21
N ARG A 109 -11.96 -42.27 -11.49
CA ARG A 109 -13.20 -42.86 -12.02
C ARG A 109 -12.95 -44.24 -12.60
N ILE A 110 -13.38 -45.28 -11.88
CA ILE A 110 -13.12 -46.70 -12.22
C ILE A 110 -14.30 -47.43 -12.87
N ASP A 111 -15.47 -46.80 -12.99
CA ASP A 111 -16.67 -47.41 -13.56
C ASP A 111 -17.08 -46.80 -14.92
N SER A 112 -16.33 -45.80 -15.42
CA SER A 112 -16.57 -45.17 -16.72
C SER A 112 -15.38 -45.35 -17.69
N GLY A 113 -15.70 -45.57 -18.97
CA GLY A 113 -14.76 -46.21 -19.90
C GLY A 113 -13.63 -45.33 -20.47
N TYR A 114 -13.58 -44.05 -20.11
CA TYR A 114 -12.87 -42.98 -20.83
C TYR A 114 -12.41 -41.89 -19.85
N GLN A 115 -11.11 -41.83 -19.53
CA GLN A 115 -10.55 -40.88 -18.57
C GLN A 115 -9.46 -39.99 -19.17
N GLY A 116 -9.43 -38.73 -18.76
CA GLY A 116 -8.55 -37.65 -19.20
C GLY A 116 -9.24 -36.30 -18.94
N LEU A 117 -8.58 -35.19 -19.23
CA LEU A 117 -9.25 -33.89 -19.32
C LEU A 117 -10.46 -33.98 -20.27
N PHE A 118 -10.26 -34.63 -21.42
CA PHE A 118 -11.34 -35.04 -22.32
C PHE A 118 -11.59 -36.55 -22.25
N GLY A 119 -12.83 -37.01 -22.09
CA GLY A 119 -13.12 -38.45 -22.16
C GLY A 119 -12.92 -39.00 -23.57
N SER A 120 -13.51 -38.33 -24.56
CA SER A 120 -13.47 -38.71 -25.98
C SER A 120 -13.49 -37.48 -26.89
N LEU A 121 -12.54 -37.42 -27.83
CA LEU A 121 -12.57 -36.51 -28.97
C LEU A 121 -13.20 -37.19 -30.19
N TRP A 122 -13.96 -36.45 -30.99
CA TRP A 122 -14.52 -36.88 -32.28
C TRP A 122 -14.44 -35.74 -33.29
N GLY A 123 -13.38 -35.69 -34.09
CA GLY A 123 -13.10 -34.59 -35.04
C GLY A 123 -12.61 -33.29 -34.40
N GLY A 124 -12.73 -33.13 -33.08
CA GLY A 124 -12.24 -31.96 -32.35
C GLY A 124 -10.73 -31.85 -32.30
N THR A 125 -10.26 -30.63 -32.04
CA THR A 125 -8.85 -30.21 -31.96
C THR A 125 -8.48 -29.88 -30.52
N VAL A 126 -7.30 -30.31 -30.08
CA VAL A 126 -6.71 -29.92 -28.80
C VAL A 126 -5.25 -29.52 -29.04
N GLN A 127 -4.84 -28.30 -28.66
CA GLN A 127 -3.48 -27.82 -28.93
C GLN A 127 -2.86 -26.97 -27.81
N ASP A 128 -1.54 -26.81 -27.88
CA ASP A 128 -0.73 -25.85 -27.11
C ASP A 128 -0.98 -25.84 -25.58
N VAL A 129 -1.20 -27.01 -24.95
CA VAL A 129 -1.49 -27.14 -23.50
C VAL A 129 -0.55 -28.13 -22.79
N HIS A 130 -0.12 -27.78 -21.56
CA HIS A 130 0.69 -28.64 -20.69
C HIS A 130 -0.08 -29.08 -19.43
N LEU A 131 -0.26 -30.39 -19.23
CA LEU A 131 -0.89 -30.94 -18.03
C LEU A 131 0.17 -31.28 -16.96
N ARG A 132 0.21 -30.52 -15.87
CA ARG A 132 1.20 -30.66 -14.79
C ARG A 132 0.66 -31.51 -13.65
N ASN A 133 1.52 -32.35 -13.07
CA ASN A 133 1.24 -33.10 -11.84
C ASN A 133 -0.12 -33.85 -11.85
N THR A 134 -0.57 -34.32 -13.01
CA THR A 134 -1.92 -34.86 -13.19
C THR A 134 -2.02 -36.29 -12.64
N GLU A 135 -3.05 -36.58 -11.83
CA GLU A 135 -3.28 -37.91 -11.26
C GLU A 135 -4.58 -38.54 -11.81
N ILE A 136 -4.45 -39.62 -12.58
CA ILE A 136 -5.61 -40.36 -13.10
C ILE A 136 -5.62 -41.80 -12.59
N THR A 137 -6.73 -42.20 -11.98
CA THR A 137 -7.11 -43.58 -11.72
C THR A 137 -8.27 -44.02 -12.61
N ALA A 138 -8.06 -45.04 -13.44
CA ALA A 138 -9.01 -45.49 -14.48
C ALA A 138 -9.13 -47.02 -14.59
N ASP A 139 -10.08 -47.56 -15.35
CA ASP A 139 -10.30 -49.02 -15.59
C ASP A 139 -10.10 -49.49 -17.06
N LEU A 140 -10.55 -48.70 -18.04
CA LEU A 140 -10.63 -49.08 -19.46
C LEU A 140 -9.68 -48.26 -20.35
N LYS A 141 -10.10 -47.08 -20.85
CA LYS A 141 -9.25 -46.22 -21.67
C LYS A 141 -8.90 -44.94 -20.93
N SER A 142 -7.63 -44.57 -20.94
CA SER A 142 -7.15 -43.41 -20.18
C SER A 142 -5.89 -42.80 -20.75
N GLY A 143 -5.78 -41.48 -20.61
CA GLY A 143 -4.56 -40.69 -20.72
C GLY A 143 -4.83 -39.34 -20.07
N THR A 144 -3.83 -38.61 -19.60
CA THR A 144 -4.02 -37.32 -18.93
C THR A 144 -4.81 -36.33 -19.79
N LEU A 145 -4.50 -36.26 -21.08
CA LEU A 145 -5.20 -35.40 -22.02
C LEU A 145 -6.51 -36.02 -22.51
N THR A 146 -6.49 -37.27 -23.02
CA THR A 146 -7.75 -37.92 -23.40
C THR A 146 -7.80 -39.45 -23.34
N GLY A 147 -8.98 -39.98 -23.02
CA GLY A 147 -9.30 -41.41 -23.09
C GLY A 147 -9.32 -41.96 -24.52
N THR A 148 -9.79 -41.20 -25.51
CA THR A 148 -9.71 -41.60 -26.94
C THR A 148 -9.82 -40.42 -27.91
N ALA A 149 -9.04 -40.45 -28.99
CA ALA A 149 -9.18 -39.54 -30.14
C ALA A 149 -9.65 -40.30 -31.39
N ARG A 150 -10.61 -39.71 -32.14
CA ARG A 150 -11.31 -40.37 -33.25
C ARG A 150 -11.69 -39.41 -34.39
N ALA A 151 -11.97 -40.00 -35.54
CA ALA A 151 -12.62 -39.33 -36.69
C ALA A 151 -11.89 -38.04 -37.09
N ASP A 152 -10.63 -38.18 -37.51
CA ASP A 152 -9.77 -37.10 -37.98
C ASP A 152 -9.36 -36.04 -36.92
N SER A 153 -9.72 -36.21 -35.63
CA SER A 153 -9.25 -35.34 -34.51
C SER A 153 -7.76 -35.02 -34.53
N ILE A 154 -7.41 -33.78 -34.16
CA ILE A 154 -6.05 -33.27 -34.11
C ILE A 154 -5.64 -33.06 -32.65
N ILE A 155 -4.46 -33.57 -32.28
CA ILE A 155 -3.78 -33.22 -31.03
C ILE A 155 -2.38 -32.75 -31.42
N THR A 156 -2.03 -31.49 -31.12
CA THR A 156 -0.74 -30.93 -31.52
C THR A 156 -0.10 -30.09 -30.42
N LYS A 157 1.22 -30.21 -30.21
CA LYS A 157 1.95 -29.51 -29.14
C LYS A 157 1.40 -29.72 -27.72
N CYS A 158 0.74 -30.84 -27.44
CA CYS A 158 0.20 -31.14 -26.11
C CYS A 158 1.15 -32.02 -25.29
N SER A 159 1.26 -31.77 -23.99
CA SER A 159 2.19 -32.51 -23.14
C SER A 159 1.66 -32.76 -21.73
N ALA A 160 2.25 -33.72 -21.01
CA ALA A 160 1.83 -34.03 -19.64
C ALA A 160 2.90 -34.64 -18.73
N THR A 161 2.76 -34.40 -17.42
CA THR A 161 3.49 -35.01 -16.30
C THR A 161 2.51 -35.48 -15.20
N GLY A 162 2.97 -36.35 -14.29
CA GLY A 162 2.14 -36.91 -13.20
C GLY A 162 2.04 -38.43 -13.24
N THR A 163 0.90 -39.01 -12.83
CA THR A 163 0.69 -40.46 -12.72
C THR A 163 -0.63 -40.95 -13.34
N VAL A 164 -0.59 -42.15 -13.94
CA VAL A 164 -1.78 -42.86 -14.45
C VAL A 164 -1.81 -44.26 -13.84
N THR A 165 -2.70 -44.48 -12.87
CA THR A 165 -2.83 -45.70 -12.08
C THR A 165 -4.00 -46.57 -12.52
N LEU A 166 -3.70 -47.82 -12.87
CA LEU A 166 -4.62 -48.67 -13.60
C LEU A 166 -5.16 -49.84 -12.75
N LYS A 167 -6.28 -49.59 -12.03
CA LYS A 167 -6.96 -50.56 -11.15
C LYS A 167 -7.57 -51.75 -11.95
N ALA A 168 -7.96 -52.84 -11.28
CA ALA A 168 -8.27 -54.11 -11.95
C ALA A 168 -9.56 -54.06 -12.80
N GLY A 169 -9.42 -54.02 -14.13
CA GLY A 169 -10.51 -53.95 -15.11
C GLY A 169 -10.48 -55.07 -16.17
N THR A 170 -11.25 -54.92 -17.24
CA THR A 170 -11.38 -55.95 -18.30
C THR A 170 -10.12 -56.09 -19.18
N SER A 171 -10.00 -57.18 -19.94
CA SER A 171 -8.73 -57.53 -20.61
C SER A 171 -8.38 -56.75 -21.89
N ASP A 172 -9.09 -55.66 -22.21
CA ASP A 172 -8.93 -54.82 -23.41
C ASP A 172 -8.70 -53.32 -23.06
N SER A 173 -8.28 -53.02 -21.82
CA SER A 173 -7.88 -51.67 -21.41
C SER A 173 -6.74 -51.11 -22.29
N LYS A 174 -6.87 -49.85 -22.69
CA LYS A 174 -6.01 -49.13 -23.65
C LYS A 174 -5.63 -47.77 -23.07
N SER A 175 -4.44 -47.70 -22.47
CA SER A 175 -4.03 -46.53 -21.68
C SER A 175 -2.71 -45.96 -22.15
N GLY A 176 -2.67 -44.64 -22.37
CA GLY A 176 -1.44 -43.87 -22.48
C GLY A 176 -1.09 -43.22 -21.14
N GLY A 177 0.08 -42.60 -21.08
CA GLY A 177 0.30 -41.48 -20.18
C GLY A 177 -0.47 -40.25 -20.68
N LEU A 178 -0.30 -39.87 -21.95
CA LEU A 178 -1.03 -38.74 -22.57
C LEU A 178 -2.40 -39.14 -23.15
N ILE A 179 -2.50 -40.24 -23.92
CA ILE A 179 -3.70 -40.62 -24.69
C ILE A 179 -4.02 -42.12 -24.64
N GLY A 180 -5.26 -42.49 -24.31
CA GLY A 180 -5.69 -43.90 -24.25
C GLY A 180 -5.68 -44.64 -25.59
N SER A 181 -6.38 -44.09 -26.60
CA SER A 181 -6.58 -44.74 -27.90
C SER A 181 -6.75 -43.74 -29.03
N VAL A 182 -5.95 -43.85 -30.10
CA VAL A 182 -6.00 -42.98 -31.28
C VAL A 182 -6.33 -43.82 -32.52
N THR A 183 -7.42 -43.48 -33.22
CA THR A 183 -7.93 -44.29 -34.34
C THR A 183 -8.67 -43.46 -35.39
N GLY A 184 -8.57 -43.85 -36.66
CA GLY A 184 -9.51 -43.36 -37.68
C GLY A 184 -9.17 -41.95 -38.17
N GLY A 185 -7.93 -41.78 -38.63
CA GLY A 185 -7.46 -40.56 -39.32
C GLY A 185 -6.84 -39.51 -38.41
N SER A 186 -7.10 -39.61 -37.11
CA SER A 186 -6.57 -38.68 -36.10
C SER A 186 -5.05 -38.60 -36.08
N GLN A 187 -4.54 -37.42 -35.73
CA GLN A 187 -3.14 -37.06 -35.78
C GLN A 187 -2.67 -36.59 -34.40
N VAL A 188 -1.51 -37.07 -33.96
CA VAL A 188 -0.83 -36.64 -32.72
C VAL A 188 0.56 -36.15 -33.09
N GLN A 189 0.83 -34.87 -32.91
CA GLN A 189 2.04 -34.18 -33.41
C GLN A 189 2.67 -33.31 -32.31
N GLU A 190 3.99 -33.14 -32.29
CA GLU A 190 4.69 -32.30 -31.30
C GLU A 190 4.31 -32.62 -29.83
N CYS A 191 4.00 -33.88 -29.49
CA CYS A 191 3.47 -34.24 -28.16
C CYS A 191 4.48 -34.97 -27.27
N PHE A 192 4.38 -34.81 -25.94
CA PHE A 192 5.21 -35.59 -25.03
C PHE A 192 4.56 -36.07 -23.73
N SER A 193 5.16 -37.08 -23.11
CA SER A 193 4.73 -37.55 -21.79
C SER A 193 5.89 -37.90 -20.84
N GLY A 194 5.91 -37.19 -19.71
CA GLY A 194 6.63 -37.54 -18.49
C GLY A 194 5.82 -38.39 -17.51
N VAL A 195 4.58 -38.78 -17.87
CA VAL A 195 3.63 -39.46 -16.98
C VAL A 195 4.11 -40.87 -16.63
N ASN A 196 4.08 -41.21 -15.35
CA ASN A 196 4.37 -42.55 -14.86
C ASN A 196 3.09 -43.41 -14.86
N VAL A 197 3.05 -44.42 -15.72
CA VAL A 197 1.88 -45.28 -15.95
C VAL A 197 2.03 -46.61 -15.20
N ASN A 198 1.30 -46.76 -14.10
CA ASN A 198 1.24 -48.01 -13.33
C ASN A 198 0.16 -48.93 -13.91
N ALA A 199 0.57 -49.84 -14.79
CA ALA A 199 -0.33 -50.63 -15.62
C ALA A 199 -0.91 -51.91 -14.99
N GLY A 200 -0.42 -52.31 -13.80
CA GLY A 200 -0.78 -53.59 -13.19
C GLY A 200 -0.56 -54.78 -14.12
N SER A 201 -1.65 -55.48 -14.48
CA SER A 201 -1.66 -56.64 -15.37
C SER A 201 -2.21 -56.37 -16.79
N ARG A 202 -2.48 -55.10 -17.13
CA ARG A 202 -3.16 -54.72 -18.39
C ARG A 202 -2.28 -54.89 -19.61
N LYS A 203 -2.92 -55.12 -20.76
CA LYS A 203 -2.23 -55.53 -21.98
C LYS A 203 -1.68 -54.35 -22.78
N GLN A 204 -2.51 -53.40 -23.23
CA GLN A 204 -2.13 -52.35 -24.19
C GLN A 204 -1.87 -51.03 -23.46
N VAL A 205 -0.60 -50.76 -23.15
CA VAL A 205 -0.20 -49.55 -22.41
C VAL A 205 1.07 -48.93 -22.99
N GLY A 206 1.05 -47.61 -23.23
CA GLY A 206 2.22 -46.82 -23.66
C GLY A 206 2.42 -45.61 -22.75
N ALA A 207 3.59 -44.96 -22.77
CA ALA A 207 3.75 -43.70 -22.05
C ALA A 207 3.10 -42.52 -22.82
N VAL A 208 3.06 -42.54 -24.15
CA VAL A 208 2.29 -41.53 -24.91
C VAL A 208 0.92 -42.10 -25.28
N ILE A 209 0.86 -43.20 -26.04
CA ILE A 209 -0.40 -43.77 -26.56
C ILE A 209 -0.58 -45.25 -26.17
N GLY A 210 -1.75 -45.60 -25.63
CA GLY A 210 -2.10 -47.01 -25.34
C GLY A 210 -2.30 -47.87 -26.59
N TYR A 211 -3.11 -47.38 -27.54
CA TYR A 211 -3.44 -48.06 -28.79
C TYR A 211 -3.50 -47.08 -29.98
N LEU A 212 -2.77 -47.35 -31.06
CA LEU A 212 -2.64 -46.47 -32.23
C LEU A 212 -2.94 -47.25 -33.52
N ALA A 213 -4.13 -47.09 -34.12
CA ALA A 213 -4.58 -47.94 -35.23
C ALA A 213 -5.01 -47.16 -36.50
N GLY A 214 -4.31 -47.43 -37.61
CA GLY A 214 -4.48 -46.75 -38.90
C GLY A 214 -4.99 -47.61 -40.06
N ARG A 215 -5.39 -48.87 -39.82
CA ARG A 215 -5.79 -49.85 -40.87
C ARG A 215 -6.76 -49.34 -41.95
N THR A 216 -7.63 -48.38 -41.63
CA THR A 216 -8.68 -47.86 -42.52
C THR A 216 -8.49 -46.40 -42.92
N HIS A 217 -7.76 -45.63 -42.12
CA HIS A 217 -7.53 -44.19 -42.28
C HIS A 217 -6.15 -43.87 -41.69
N TYR A 218 -5.31 -43.14 -42.44
CA TYR A 218 -3.93 -42.84 -42.03
C TYR A 218 -3.91 -42.12 -40.68
N THR A 219 -3.46 -42.82 -39.64
CA THR A 219 -3.47 -42.34 -38.26
C THR A 219 -2.01 -42.21 -37.81
N LEU A 220 -1.61 -41.02 -37.38
CA LEU A 220 -0.20 -40.61 -37.24
C LEU A 220 0.17 -40.29 -35.78
N LEU A 221 1.40 -40.66 -35.44
CA LEU A 221 2.18 -40.10 -34.33
C LEU A 221 3.47 -39.52 -34.92
N THR A 222 3.67 -38.21 -34.81
CA THR A 222 4.81 -37.48 -35.39
C THR A 222 5.47 -36.58 -34.35
N ASN A 223 6.78 -36.32 -34.48
CA ASN A 223 7.49 -35.33 -33.65
C ASN A 223 7.20 -35.50 -32.15
N SER A 224 7.23 -36.72 -31.60
CA SER A 224 6.67 -36.99 -30.25
C SER A 224 7.54 -37.90 -29.39
N TYR A 225 7.57 -37.67 -28.07
CA TYR A 225 8.49 -38.39 -27.19
C TYR A 225 7.97 -38.76 -25.80
N SER A 226 8.73 -39.60 -25.09
CA SER A 226 8.42 -39.98 -23.71
C SER A 226 9.67 -40.20 -22.85
N TYR A 227 9.58 -39.72 -21.60
CA TYR A 227 10.53 -40.02 -20.52
C TYR A 227 9.84 -40.67 -19.30
N GLY A 228 8.51 -40.58 -19.19
CA GLY A 228 7.73 -41.26 -18.16
C GLY A 228 7.85 -42.78 -18.24
N THR A 229 7.72 -43.46 -17.09
CA THR A 229 7.91 -44.92 -17.01
C THR A 229 6.59 -45.70 -17.12
N VAL A 230 6.61 -46.88 -17.75
CA VAL A 230 5.47 -47.80 -17.77
C VAL A 230 5.78 -49.02 -16.92
N THR A 231 5.14 -49.17 -15.77
CA THR A 231 5.39 -50.26 -14.81
C THR A 231 4.28 -51.32 -14.86
N GLY A 232 4.59 -52.56 -14.47
CA GLY A 232 3.65 -53.69 -14.47
C GLY A 232 4.03 -54.84 -15.43
N GLY A 233 3.17 -55.86 -15.48
CA GLY A 233 3.42 -57.18 -16.10
C GLY A 233 2.63 -57.47 -17.39
N GLY A 234 2.25 -56.43 -18.13
CA GLY A 234 1.44 -56.53 -19.35
C GLY A 234 2.15 -57.11 -20.57
N SER A 235 1.40 -57.65 -21.52
CA SER A 235 1.95 -58.32 -22.72
C SER A 235 2.15 -57.43 -23.95
N LYS A 236 1.63 -56.20 -23.97
CA LYS A 236 1.75 -55.20 -25.05
C LYS A 236 2.09 -53.81 -24.45
N GLN A 237 3.12 -53.77 -23.62
CA GLN A 237 3.59 -52.55 -22.97
C GLN A 237 4.76 -51.94 -23.77
N GLY A 238 4.64 -50.68 -24.15
CA GLY A 238 5.68 -49.93 -24.87
C GLY A 238 6.05 -48.64 -24.15
N ASN A 239 7.22 -48.11 -24.48
CA ASN A 239 7.75 -46.89 -23.88
C ASN A 239 7.18 -45.64 -24.56
N LEU A 240 6.79 -45.72 -25.85
CA LEU A 240 6.05 -44.67 -26.56
C LEU A 240 4.60 -45.12 -26.83
N VAL A 241 4.43 -46.27 -27.50
CA VAL A 241 3.12 -46.81 -27.91
C VAL A 241 2.92 -48.24 -27.40
N GLY A 242 1.78 -48.54 -26.76
CA GLY A 242 1.48 -49.89 -26.27
C GLY A 242 1.30 -50.91 -27.41
N ASP A 243 0.41 -50.61 -28.34
CA ASP A 243 0.10 -51.46 -29.49
C ASP A 243 -0.23 -50.62 -30.73
N ALA A 244 0.50 -50.87 -31.82
CA ALA A 244 0.41 -50.13 -33.08
C ALA A 244 -0.06 -51.03 -34.24
N ASP A 245 -1.14 -50.61 -34.89
CA ASP A 245 -1.91 -51.43 -35.83
C ASP A 245 -2.15 -50.72 -37.17
N GLY A 246 -1.16 -50.78 -38.06
CA GLY A 246 -1.23 -50.21 -39.41
C GLY A 246 -1.21 -48.68 -39.44
N SER A 247 -0.58 -48.08 -38.44
CA SER A 247 -0.40 -46.64 -38.22
C SER A 247 0.99 -46.17 -38.65
N TYR A 248 1.26 -44.87 -38.55
CA TYR A 248 2.56 -44.26 -38.82
C TYR A 248 3.15 -43.68 -37.52
N VAL A 249 4.43 -43.93 -37.29
CA VAL A 249 5.25 -43.38 -36.19
C VAL A 249 6.54 -42.82 -36.80
N ASP A 250 6.62 -41.49 -36.96
CA ASP A 250 7.78 -40.82 -37.56
C ASP A 250 8.37 -39.78 -36.61
N ARG A 251 9.71 -39.64 -36.60
CA ARG A 251 10.42 -38.65 -35.77
C ARG A 251 9.93 -38.68 -34.31
N CYS A 252 9.94 -39.86 -33.70
CA CYS A 252 9.53 -40.06 -32.32
C CYS A 252 10.63 -40.74 -31.50
N TYR A 253 10.71 -40.52 -30.19
CA TYR A 253 11.66 -41.24 -29.35
C TYR A 253 11.16 -41.61 -27.95
N SER A 254 11.87 -42.52 -27.28
CA SER A 254 11.61 -42.81 -25.87
C SER A 254 12.90 -42.99 -25.07
N CYS A 255 12.93 -42.42 -23.87
CA CYS A 255 14.02 -42.52 -22.89
C CYS A 255 13.54 -42.84 -21.47
N GLY A 256 12.31 -43.38 -21.32
CA GLY A 256 11.88 -44.10 -20.12
C GLY A 256 12.58 -45.46 -19.96
N TYR A 257 12.44 -46.11 -18.81
CA TYR A 257 13.19 -47.32 -18.43
C TYR A 257 12.54 -48.63 -18.89
N GLU A 258 13.34 -49.69 -19.09
CA GLU A 258 12.96 -51.11 -19.28
C GLU A 258 12.09 -51.52 -20.50
N LYS A 259 11.29 -50.62 -21.09
CA LYS A 259 10.34 -50.95 -22.18
C LYS A 259 10.90 -50.53 -23.56
N ALA A 260 10.52 -51.29 -24.60
CA ALA A 260 10.86 -50.96 -26.00
C ALA A 260 9.91 -49.91 -26.59
N LEU A 261 10.31 -49.21 -27.67
CA LEU A 261 9.55 -48.11 -28.27
C LEU A 261 8.05 -48.45 -28.49
N ILE A 262 7.77 -49.60 -29.10
CA ILE A 262 6.40 -50.10 -29.27
C ILE A 262 6.25 -51.50 -28.65
N GLY A 263 5.25 -51.66 -27.78
CA GLY A 263 5.02 -52.93 -27.07
C GLY A 263 4.55 -54.07 -27.96
N PHE A 264 3.75 -53.76 -28.99
CA PHE A 264 3.19 -54.75 -29.92
C PHE A 264 2.90 -54.17 -31.32
N ASN A 265 2.99 -55.03 -32.33
CA ASN A 265 2.71 -54.74 -33.74
C ASN A 265 1.74 -55.81 -34.27
N TRP A 266 0.61 -55.38 -34.85
CA TRP A 266 -0.45 -56.27 -35.34
C TRP A 266 -0.74 -56.17 -36.86
N ALA A 267 -0.15 -55.18 -37.57
CA ALA A 267 -0.34 -54.99 -39.02
C ALA A 267 0.86 -54.37 -39.77
N ASN A 268 2.04 -54.31 -39.16
CA ASN A 268 3.24 -53.60 -39.64
C ASN A 268 3.00 -52.08 -39.81
N PRO A 269 2.91 -51.32 -38.71
CA PRO A 269 2.96 -49.86 -38.79
C PRO A 269 4.28 -49.40 -39.41
N VAL A 270 4.26 -48.25 -40.07
CA VAL A 270 5.46 -47.62 -40.63
C VAL A 270 6.17 -46.86 -39.51
N ILE A 271 7.44 -47.19 -39.27
CA ILE A 271 8.25 -46.59 -38.20
C ILE A 271 9.53 -46.02 -38.82
N THR A 272 9.67 -44.69 -38.80
CA THR A 272 10.78 -43.96 -39.46
C THR A 272 11.38 -42.90 -38.54
N ASN A 273 12.66 -42.58 -38.74
CA ASN A 273 13.39 -41.50 -38.02
C ASN A 273 13.22 -41.51 -36.49
N SER A 274 12.97 -42.69 -35.91
CA SER A 274 12.52 -42.85 -34.51
C SER A 274 13.50 -43.68 -33.70
N TYR A 275 13.64 -43.37 -32.41
CA TYR A 275 14.77 -43.81 -31.57
C TYR A 275 14.36 -44.32 -30.19
N TRP A 276 15.20 -45.12 -29.56
CA TRP A 276 15.03 -45.47 -28.14
C TRP A 276 16.38 -45.58 -27.43
N ASP A 277 16.41 -45.14 -26.18
CA ASP A 277 17.58 -45.25 -25.32
C ASP A 277 17.82 -46.74 -24.96
N LYS A 278 18.93 -47.28 -25.46
CA LYS A 278 19.32 -48.69 -25.30
C LYS A 278 20.04 -48.97 -23.98
N ASP A 279 20.53 -47.93 -23.29
CA ASP A 279 21.32 -48.06 -22.08
C ASP A 279 20.41 -48.06 -20.84
N LYS A 280 19.21 -47.45 -20.93
CA LYS A 280 18.12 -47.47 -19.93
C LYS A 280 17.35 -48.82 -19.83
N GLY A 281 18.06 -49.93 -19.95
CA GLY A 281 17.56 -51.28 -19.61
C GLY A 281 16.49 -51.87 -20.55
N ALA A 282 16.11 -51.19 -21.64
CA ALA A 282 15.10 -51.64 -22.58
C ALA A 282 15.49 -52.99 -23.22
N SER A 283 14.77 -54.07 -22.87
CA SER A 283 15.12 -55.42 -23.32
C SER A 283 15.10 -55.53 -24.85
N SER A 284 16.12 -56.20 -25.42
CA SER A 284 16.55 -56.03 -26.83
C SER A 284 15.63 -56.63 -27.91
N SER A 285 14.31 -56.70 -27.67
CA SER A 285 13.32 -57.04 -28.68
C SER A 285 11.90 -56.61 -28.29
N ARG A 286 11.39 -55.54 -28.92
CA ARG A 286 10.02 -55.44 -29.47
C ARG A 286 9.86 -54.22 -30.39
N TYR A 287 9.53 -54.52 -31.65
CA TYR A 287 8.89 -53.66 -32.66
C TYR A 287 9.35 -52.20 -32.82
N GLY A 288 10.50 -52.01 -33.47
CA GLY A 288 10.84 -50.79 -34.18
C GLY A 288 11.68 -49.77 -33.41
N GLY A 289 11.97 -48.65 -34.08
CA GLY A 289 12.93 -47.65 -33.64
C GLY A 289 14.39 -48.11 -33.76
N THR A 290 15.30 -47.17 -33.99
CA THR A 290 16.74 -47.43 -33.99
C THR A 290 17.29 -47.27 -32.57
N PRO A 291 17.98 -48.28 -32.00
CA PRO A 291 18.59 -48.16 -30.68
C PRO A 291 19.72 -47.14 -30.69
N LYS A 292 19.73 -46.26 -29.70
CA LYS A 292 20.73 -45.20 -29.48
C LYS A 292 21.19 -45.23 -28.02
N SER A 293 22.47 -44.92 -27.77
CA SER A 293 22.96 -44.76 -26.38
C SER A 293 22.39 -43.50 -25.76
N THR A 294 22.40 -43.39 -24.43
CA THR A 294 22.05 -42.13 -23.75
C THR A 294 22.86 -40.96 -24.31
N ALA A 295 24.17 -41.14 -24.52
CA ALA A 295 25.02 -40.12 -25.13
C ALA A 295 24.61 -39.77 -26.58
N GLU A 296 24.35 -40.76 -27.44
CA GLU A 296 23.83 -40.47 -28.80
C GLU A 296 22.45 -39.80 -28.78
N MET A 297 21.62 -40.08 -27.77
CA MET A 297 20.29 -39.50 -27.57
C MET A 297 20.31 -38.08 -27.01
N MET A 298 21.49 -37.57 -26.63
CA MET A 298 21.74 -36.20 -26.17
C MET A 298 22.54 -35.39 -27.20
N GLN A 299 22.54 -35.83 -28.47
CA GLN A 299 23.28 -35.19 -29.57
C GLN A 299 22.31 -34.83 -30.70
N GLN A 300 22.28 -33.56 -31.11
CA GLN A 300 21.41 -33.01 -32.14
C GLN A 300 21.55 -33.80 -33.46
N ALA A 301 22.78 -34.22 -33.77
CA ALA A 301 23.12 -35.02 -34.95
C ALA A 301 22.45 -36.41 -35.03
N THR A 302 21.88 -36.94 -33.94
CA THR A 302 21.05 -38.16 -33.99
C THR A 302 19.66 -37.88 -34.57
N PHE A 303 19.11 -36.70 -34.38
CA PHE A 303 17.71 -36.35 -34.64
C PHE A 303 17.55 -35.70 -36.02
N VAL A 304 18.00 -36.42 -37.06
CA VAL A 304 17.95 -35.93 -38.45
C VAL A 304 16.51 -35.67 -38.89
N ASN A 305 16.26 -34.49 -39.48
CA ASN A 305 14.95 -33.95 -39.89
C ASN A 305 14.02 -33.52 -38.73
N TRP A 306 14.55 -33.31 -37.54
CA TRP A 306 13.89 -32.55 -36.46
C TRP A 306 14.20 -31.06 -36.62
N ASP A 307 13.28 -30.22 -36.14
CA ASP A 307 13.41 -28.76 -36.21
C ASP A 307 13.97 -28.21 -34.89
N PHE A 308 15.29 -27.97 -34.87
CA PHE A 308 15.98 -27.39 -33.71
C PHE A 308 16.14 -25.86 -33.81
N VAL A 309 15.26 -25.19 -34.56
CA VAL A 309 15.19 -23.73 -34.60
C VAL A 309 13.90 -23.29 -33.91
N ASP A 310 12.76 -23.79 -34.39
CA ASP A 310 11.44 -23.28 -34.01
C ASP A 310 10.66 -24.21 -33.05
N ILE A 311 11.10 -25.45 -32.84
CA ILE A 311 10.31 -26.48 -32.13
C ILE A 311 11.09 -27.19 -31.01
N TRP A 312 12.34 -27.60 -31.26
CA TRP A 312 13.10 -28.49 -30.35
C TRP A 312 14.37 -27.83 -29.78
N GLY A 313 14.52 -27.88 -28.46
CA GLY A 313 15.78 -27.58 -27.78
C GLY A 313 16.57 -28.85 -27.48
N ILE A 314 17.90 -28.75 -27.40
CA ILE A 314 18.76 -29.84 -26.89
C ILE A 314 20.09 -29.26 -26.37
N LEU A 315 20.51 -29.69 -25.17
CA LEU A 315 21.86 -29.41 -24.67
C LEU A 315 22.78 -30.58 -25.03
N GLU A 316 23.78 -30.32 -25.89
CA GLU A 316 24.73 -31.31 -26.39
C GLU A 316 25.43 -32.08 -25.25
N ASN A 317 25.13 -33.38 -25.13
CA ASN A 317 25.59 -34.31 -24.08
C ASN A 317 25.07 -33.99 -22.66
N GLY A 318 24.08 -33.10 -22.54
CA GLY A 318 23.41 -32.72 -21.28
C GLY A 318 21.99 -33.28 -21.15
N VAL A 319 21.10 -32.98 -22.10
CA VAL A 319 19.68 -33.41 -22.06
C VAL A 319 19.22 -34.03 -23.39
N TYR A 320 18.09 -34.74 -23.34
CA TYR A 320 17.37 -35.22 -24.53
C TYR A 320 16.63 -34.06 -25.23
N PRO A 321 16.20 -34.19 -26.51
CA PRO A 321 15.43 -33.14 -27.17
C PRO A 321 14.10 -32.82 -26.46
N PHE A 322 13.92 -31.57 -26.07
CA PHE A 322 12.72 -31.04 -25.40
C PHE A 322 11.98 -30.05 -26.31
N LEU A 323 10.70 -29.76 -26.04
CA LEU A 323 9.97 -28.75 -26.79
C LEU A 323 10.32 -27.36 -26.27
N ILE A 324 10.71 -26.45 -27.17
CA ILE A 324 11.02 -25.05 -26.86
C ILE A 324 9.85 -24.41 -26.10
N ALA A 325 8.64 -24.48 -26.66
CA ALA A 325 7.42 -23.85 -26.13
C ALA A 325 7.00 -24.21 -24.68
N PHE A 326 7.65 -25.18 -24.02
CA PHE A 326 7.37 -25.53 -22.62
C PHE A 326 8.61 -25.53 -21.70
N GLU A 327 9.83 -25.39 -22.23
CA GLU A 327 11.09 -25.49 -21.46
C GLU A 327 12.15 -24.43 -21.84
N TYR A 328 11.99 -23.68 -22.93
CA TYR A 328 12.83 -22.53 -23.27
C TYR A 328 11.97 -21.29 -23.48
N LYS A 329 12.47 -20.16 -23.00
CA LYS A 329 11.84 -18.85 -23.05
C LYS A 329 12.94 -17.82 -23.27
N GLU A 330 12.60 -16.64 -23.79
CA GLU A 330 13.56 -15.54 -23.78
C GLU A 330 13.57 -14.94 -22.37
N PHE A 331 14.75 -14.90 -21.74
CA PHE A 331 14.98 -14.17 -20.50
C PHE A 331 15.06 -12.69 -20.85
N VAL A 332 14.13 -11.86 -20.35
CA VAL A 332 13.89 -10.48 -20.84
C VAL A 332 14.08 -9.39 -19.79
N GLY A 333 14.29 -9.75 -18.53
CA GLY A 333 14.45 -8.76 -17.45
C GLY A 333 14.78 -9.39 -16.10
N LEU A 334 15.24 -8.55 -15.17
CA LEU A 334 15.63 -8.90 -13.82
C LEU A 334 15.19 -7.78 -12.87
N GLU A 335 14.69 -8.10 -11.68
CA GLU A 335 14.32 -7.13 -10.63
C GLU A 335 14.87 -7.56 -9.27
N ILE A 336 15.15 -6.58 -8.40
CA ILE A 336 15.46 -6.80 -6.98
C ILE A 336 14.22 -6.49 -6.12
N ILE A 337 13.60 -7.52 -5.54
CA ILE A 337 12.58 -7.39 -4.49
C ILE A 337 13.26 -7.34 -3.11
N GLY A 338 12.68 -6.63 -2.15
CA GLY A 338 13.24 -6.35 -0.81
C GLY A 338 12.98 -4.90 -0.36
N PRO A 339 13.33 -4.52 0.87
CA PRO A 339 13.07 -3.17 1.39
C PRO A 339 13.86 -2.07 0.65
N ARG A 340 13.37 -0.83 0.69
CA ARG A 340 14.06 0.35 0.10
C ARG A 340 14.90 1.12 1.10
N GLU A 341 14.80 0.78 2.38
CA GLU A 341 15.39 1.51 3.50
C GLU A 341 15.72 0.47 4.58
N VAL A 342 16.88 0.54 5.24
CA VAL A 342 17.35 -0.47 6.23
C VAL A 342 18.16 0.22 7.34
N ALA A 343 17.88 -0.09 8.61
CA ALA A 343 18.61 0.47 9.77
C ALA A 343 20.10 0.10 9.78
N GLU A 344 20.93 0.88 10.47
CA GLU A 344 22.33 0.55 10.73
C GLU A 344 22.48 -0.72 11.57
N ASN A 345 23.61 -1.43 11.40
CA ASN A 345 23.92 -2.72 12.03
C ASN A 345 22.88 -3.87 11.85
N PHE A 346 21.81 -3.65 11.10
CA PHE A 346 20.74 -4.61 10.83
C PHE A 346 21.05 -5.53 9.64
N SER A 347 20.16 -6.47 9.33
CA SER A 347 20.24 -7.30 8.12
C SER A 347 18.88 -7.54 7.49
N ALA A 348 18.81 -7.41 6.16
CA ALA A 348 17.57 -7.44 5.39
C ALA A 348 17.67 -8.38 4.17
N GLY A 349 16.57 -9.06 3.85
CA GLY A 349 16.48 -10.02 2.75
C GLY A 349 16.14 -9.36 1.41
N TYR A 350 16.93 -9.66 0.37
CA TYR A 350 16.66 -9.27 -1.01
C TYR A 350 16.56 -10.51 -1.91
N LYS A 351 15.66 -10.43 -2.90
CA LYS A 351 15.35 -11.51 -3.83
C LYS A 351 15.54 -11.03 -5.26
N ALA A 352 16.29 -11.78 -6.07
CA ALA A 352 16.47 -11.49 -7.50
C ALA A 352 15.44 -12.30 -8.30
N ILE A 353 14.57 -11.61 -9.03
CA ILE A 353 13.48 -12.20 -9.80
C ILE A 353 13.76 -12.05 -11.30
N ALA A 354 13.93 -13.17 -11.99
CA ALA A 354 14.09 -13.23 -13.44
C ALA A 354 12.72 -13.24 -14.13
N PHE A 355 12.59 -12.46 -15.20
CA PHE A 355 11.40 -12.32 -16.04
C PHE A 355 11.63 -12.96 -17.41
N TYR A 356 10.57 -13.54 -17.95
CA TYR A 356 10.58 -14.16 -19.28
C TYR A 356 9.52 -13.53 -20.19
N ASP A 357 9.64 -13.77 -21.50
CA ASP A 357 8.78 -13.24 -22.57
C ASP A 357 7.30 -13.66 -22.53
N ASP A 358 6.90 -14.37 -21.48
CA ASP A 358 5.55 -14.91 -21.25
C ASP A 358 4.97 -14.53 -19.87
N ASP A 359 5.38 -13.39 -19.31
CA ASP A 359 5.00 -12.82 -18.00
C ASP A 359 5.29 -13.69 -16.76
N ARG A 360 5.77 -14.92 -16.95
CA ARG A 360 6.14 -15.81 -15.84
C ARG A 360 7.48 -15.36 -15.24
N THR A 361 7.59 -15.46 -13.92
CA THR A 361 8.79 -15.09 -13.15
C THR A 361 9.50 -16.31 -12.55
N ARG A 362 10.73 -16.11 -12.04
CA ARG A 362 11.52 -17.10 -11.31
C ARG A 362 12.43 -16.45 -10.28
N ASP A 363 12.41 -16.97 -9.05
CA ASP A 363 13.44 -16.65 -8.05
C ASP A 363 14.81 -17.22 -8.49
N VAL A 364 15.77 -16.32 -8.68
CA VAL A 364 17.17 -16.61 -9.02
C VAL A 364 18.14 -16.07 -7.97
N THR A 365 17.66 -15.77 -6.76
CA THR A 365 18.41 -15.13 -5.66
C THR A 365 19.71 -15.85 -5.31
N ASN A 366 19.69 -17.19 -5.30
CA ASN A 366 20.86 -18.05 -5.01
C ASN A 366 21.67 -18.43 -6.27
N LEU A 367 21.40 -17.78 -7.41
CA LEU A 367 22.06 -17.98 -8.71
C LEU A 367 22.62 -16.67 -9.31
N ALA A 368 22.11 -15.52 -8.88
CA ALA A 368 22.58 -14.20 -9.26
C ALA A 368 23.87 -13.80 -8.53
N LEU A 369 24.63 -12.89 -9.12
CA LEU A 369 25.83 -12.29 -8.55
C LEU A 369 25.47 -10.96 -7.89
N TRP A 370 25.51 -10.93 -6.57
CA TRP A 370 25.20 -9.74 -5.76
C TRP A 370 26.44 -8.86 -5.50
N ALA A 371 26.22 -7.55 -5.52
CA ALA A 371 27.17 -6.52 -5.09
C ALA A 371 26.41 -5.33 -4.47
N VAL A 372 27.14 -4.44 -3.81
CA VAL A 372 26.58 -3.18 -3.28
C VAL A 372 27.60 -2.06 -3.43
N GLU A 373 27.18 -0.92 -3.98
CA GLU A 373 28.04 0.24 -4.22
C GLU A 373 27.38 1.54 -3.69
N PRO A 374 28.08 2.36 -2.87
CA PRO A 374 29.39 2.12 -2.29
C PRO A 374 29.36 1.10 -1.14
N ASN A 375 30.29 0.15 -1.11
CA ASN A 375 30.41 -0.89 -0.06
C ASN A 375 30.93 -0.39 1.31
N ILE A 376 30.75 0.91 1.59
CA ILE A 376 31.19 1.57 2.82
C ILE A 376 30.23 1.29 3.97
N ALA A 377 28.92 1.49 3.78
CA ALA A 377 27.90 1.34 4.82
C ALA A 377 27.30 -0.07 4.92
N ALA A 378 27.32 -0.86 3.84
CA ALA A 378 26.81 -2.22 3.84
C ALA A 378 27.70 -3.23 3.09
N ASN A 379 27.34 -4.50 3.21
CA ASN A 379 27.79 -5.62 2.39
C ASN A 379 26.57 -6.50 2.07
N ILE A 380 26.53 -7.16 0.91
CA ILE A 380 25.51 -8.17 0.57
C ILE A 380 26.15 -9.55 0.37
N ASP A 381 25.47 -10.62 0.78
CA ASP A 381 25.94 -12.02 0.66
C ASP A 381 25.45 -12.73 -0.62
N GLU A 382 25.94 -13.94 -0.86
CA GLU A 382 25.59 -14.79 -2.02
C GLU A 382 24.12 -15.28 -2.05
N LYS A 383 23.31 -14.90 -1.07
CA LYS A 383 21.87 -15.22 -0.94
C LYS A 383 21.00 -13.96 -0.94
N GLY A 384 21.56 -12.80 -1.25
CA GLY A 384 20.84 -11.53 -1.21
C GLY A 384 20.61 -10.97 0.20
N VAL A 385 21.30 -11.46 1.25
CA VAL A 385 21.20 -10.84 2.58
C VAL A 385 22.11 -9.61 2.64
N LEU A 386 21.52 -8.43 2.72
CA LEU A 386 22.22 -7.18 3.01
C LEU A 386 22.48 -7.11 4.52
N THR A 387 23.71 -6.81 4.92
CA THR A 387 24.09 -6.45 6.29
C THR A 387 24.67 -5.05 6.28
N THR A 388 24.08 -4.15 7.07
CA THR A 388 24.55 -2.76 7.24
C THR A 388 25.60 -2.68 8.35
N LYS A 389 26.10 -1.47 8.62
CA LYS A 389 27.12 -1.13 9.63
C LYS A 389 26.75 0.22 10.23
N ASP A 390 27.42 0.61 11.29
CA ASP A 390 27.40 1.98 11.83
C ASP A 390 27.43 3.04 10.71
N VAL A 391 26.44 3.96 10.67
CA VAL A 391 26.42 5.15 9.81
C VAL A 391 26.08 6.40 10.61
N THR A 392 26.85 7.47 10.41
CA THR A 392 26.61 8.75 11.11
C THR A 392 25.56 9.62 10.41
N GLU A 393 24.98 9.19 9.30
CA GLU A 393 24.06 9.96 8.47
C GLU A 393 23.27 8.99 7.59
N GLU A 394 22.21 9.47 6.94
CA GLU A 394 21.51 8.65 5.93
C GLU A 394 22.42 8.44 4.70
N GLN A 395 22.79 7.20 4.42
CA GLN A 395 23.67 6.83 3.30
C GLN A 395 22.95 5.89 2.33
N SER A 396 22.58 6.41 1.16
CA SER A 396 22.10 5.59 0.04
C SER A 396 23.22 4.67 -0.48
N VAL A 397 22.94 3.37 -0.55
CA VAL A 397 23.72 2.39 -1.29
C VAL A 397 22.88 1.78 -2.40
N THR A 398 23.48 1.49 -3.53
CA THR A 398 22.82 0.75 -4.61
C THR A 398 23.20 -0.72 -4.51
N ILE A 399 22.23 -1.58 -4.22
CA ILE A 399 22.37 -3.02 -4.45
C ILE A 399 22.39 -3.24 -5.96
N LEU A 400 23.37 -4.01 -6.43
CA LEU A 400 23.51 -4.43 -7.81
C LEU A 400 23.38 -5.95 -7.84
N THR A 401 22.63 -6.49 -8.80
CA THR A 401 22.56 -7.93 -9.04
C THR A 401 22.65 -8.21 -10.54
N SER A 402 23.30 -9.31 -10.92
CA SER A 402 23.33 -9.77 -12.30
C SER A 402 23.09 -11.27 -12.40
N TYR A 403 22.32 -11.68 -13.41
CA TYR A 403 22.01 -13.08 -13.66
C TYR A 403 22.12 -13.38 -15.16
N SER A 404 22.65 -14.55 -15.48
CA SER A 404 22.89 -15.01 -16.86
C SER A 404 22.18 -16.34 -17.10
N GLU A 405 21.37 -16.43 -18.14
CA GLU A 405 20.73 -17.66 -18.59
C GLU A 405 21.06 -17.88 -20.08
N GLY A 406 21.94 -18.86 -20.35
CA GLY A 406 22.56 -19.02 -21.66
C GLY A 406 23.61 -17.95 -21.95
N ASP A 407 23.55 -17.35 -23.14
CA ASP A 407 24.41 -16.22 -23.55
C ASP A 407 23.80 -14.83 -23.19
N VAL A 408 22.59 -14.81 -22.62
CA VAL A 408 21.89 -13.58 -22.20
C VAL A 408 22.20 -13.26 -20.75
N THR A 409 22.40 -11.98 -20.43
CA THR A 409 22.62 -11.47 -19.07
C THR A 409 21.80 -10.20 -18.88
N PHE A 410 21.14 -10.07 -17.74
CA PHE A 410 20.56 -8.83 -17.28
C PHE A 410 21.21 -8.43 -15.96
N ASP A 411 21.41 -7.12 -15.82
CA ASP A 411 21.79 -6.45 -14.58
C ASP A 411 20.53 -5.75 -14.05
N ALA A 412 20.35 -5.69 -12.74
CA ALA A 412 19.32 -4.91 -12.07
C ALA A 412 19.90 -4.19 -10.86
N ASP A 413 19.42 -2.98 -10.60
CA ASP A 413 19.88 -2.13 -9.50
C ASP A 413 18.73 -1.69 -8.59
N LYS A 414 19.05 -1.41 -7.33
CA LYS A 414 18.10 -0.92 -6.34
C LYS A 414 18.79 -0.04 -5.31
N VAL A 415 18.36 1.22 -5.25
CA VAL A 415 18.75 2.13 -4.18
C VAL A 415 18.11 1.66 -2.87
N VAL A 416 18.94 1.62 -1.82
CA VAL A 416 18.58 1.31 -0.45
C VAL A 416 19.19 2.38 0.45
N ASN A 417 18.36 3.10 1.21
CA ASN A 417 18.85 4.10 2.15
C ASN A 417 19.17 3.44 3.50
N ILE A 418 20.42 3.59 3.96
CA ILE A 418 20.84 3.12 5.28
C ILE A 418 20.77 4.29 6.24
N PHE A 419 20.04 4.16 7.34
CA PHE A 419 19.80 5.23 8.29
C PHE A 419 20.34 4.89 9.69
N PRO A 420 20.79 5.87 10.49
CA PRO A 420 21.20 5.62 11.86
C PRO A 420 20.02 5.13 12.70
N ALA A 421 20.30 4.29 13.70
CA ALA A 421 19.39 3.93 14.76
C ALA A 421 19.64 4.88 15.94
N PHE A 422 18.61 5.64 16.33
CA PHE A 422 18.70 6.49 17.51
C PHE A 422 18.11 5.73 18.70
N PRO A 423 18.76 5.74 19.87
CA PRO A 423 18.22 5.05 21.03
C PRO A 423 16.95 5.75 21.51
N GLY A 424 15.83 5.08 21.27
CA GLY A 424 14.55 5.37 21.90
C GLY A 424 14.52 4.94 23.35
N ALA A 425 13.32 4.82 23.91
CA ALA A 425 13.09 4.10 25.15
C ALA A 425 12.28 2.81 24.90
N ALA A 426 12.38 1.89 25.85
CA ALA A 426 11.64 0.63 25.84
C ALA A 426 11.31 0.18 27.25
N LEU A 427 10.35 -0.75 27.39
CA LEU A 427 9.97 -1.30 28.70
C LEU A 427 10.72 -2.59 29.00
N TYR A 428 11.51 -2.58 30.08
CA TYR A 428 12.11 -3.76 30.69
C TYR A 428 11.13 -4.42 31.66
N PHE A 429 10.96 -5.72 31.49
CA PHE A 429 10.18 -6.60 32.36
C PHE A 429 11.12 -7.57 33.09
N ASP A 430 11.10 -7.55 34.43
CA ASP A 430 11.91 -8.40 35.31
C ASP A 430 11.41 -9.87 35.32
N GLY A 431 10.12 -10.04 35.02
CA GLY A 431 9.44 -11.32 34.85
C GLY A 431 8.95 -12.00 36.13
N VAL A 432 8.81 -11.22 37.22
CA VAL A 432 8.12 -11.54 38.46
C VAL A 432 6.69 -11.00 38.39
N ASP A 433 6.48 -9.68 38.54
CA ASP A 433 5.15 -9.05 38.62
C ASP A 433 4.79 -8.19 37.39
N ASP A 434 5.78 -7.59 36.72
CA ASP A 434 5.60 -6.50 35.74
C ASP A 434 4.58 -6.77 34.60
N TYR A 435 3.73 -5.77 34.31
CA TYR A 435 2.89 -5.71 33.11
C TYR A 435 2.47 -4.26 32.77
N VAL A 436 2.02 -4.07 31.53
CA VAL A 436 1.15 -2.95 31.13
C VAL A 436 -0.28 -3.48 30.99
N GLU A 437 -1.27 -2.75 31.48
CA GLU A 437 -2.71 -3.02 31.27
C GLU A 437 -3.32 -1.93 30.37
N ILE A 438 -3.99 -2.34 29.29
CA ILE A 438 -4.68 -1.51 28.30
C ILE A 438 -6.18 -1.81 28.40
N PRO A 439 -7.05 -0.80 28.62
CA PRO A 439 -8.50 -1.01 28.73
C PRO A 439 -9.13 -1.69 27.50
N ASP A 440 -10.21 -2.43 27.74
CA ASP A 440 -11.01 -3.07 26.67
C ASP A 440 -11.70 -2.03 25.76
N SER A 441 -11.76 -2.30 24.46
CA SER A 441 -12.40 -1.43 23.47
C SER A 441 -12.86 -2.16 22.20
N ASP A 442 -13.84 -1.58 21.50
CA ASP A 442 -14.38 -2.10 20.23
C ASP A 442 -13.32 -2.23 19.12
N SER A 443 -12.25 -1.42 19.14
CA SER A 443 -11.19 -1.47 18.12
C SER A 443 -10.19 -2.61 18.37
N LEU A 444 -9.98 -2.99 19.64
CA LEU A 444 -9.15 -4.13 20.05
C LEU A 444 -9.85 -5.50 19.91
N ASN A 445 -11.12 -5.54 19.47
CA ASN A 445 -11.90 -6.76 19.29
C ASN A 445 -12.20 -7.09 17.79
N PRO A 446 -11.17 -7.34 16.94
CA PRO A 446 -11.38 -7.78 15.56
C PRO A 446 -11.99 -9.19 15.50
N THR A 447 -12.78 -9.47 14.45
CA THR A 447 -13.63 -10.68 14.39
C THR A 447 -13.20 -11.74 13.37
N ASN A 448 -12.40 -11.38 12.38
CA ASN A 448 -12.09 -12.23 11.22
C ASN A 448 -10.60 -12.24 10.85
N GLU A 449 -9.91 -11.12 11.06
CA GLU A 449 -8.58 -10.84 10.53
C GLU A 449 -7.84 -10.00 11.57
N ILE A 450 -6.54 -10.27 11.80
CA ILE A 450 -5.71 -9.53 12.76
C ILE A 450 -4.23 -9.64 12.38
N THR A 451 -3.43 -8.62 12.69
CA THR A 451 -1.98 -8.72 12.80
C THR A 451 -1.55 -8.19 14.16
N ILE A 452 -0.62 -8.88 14.80
CA ILE A 452 0.07 -8.43 16.02
C ILE A 452 1.56 -8.39 15.69
N SER A 453 2.25 -7.30 16.03
CA SER A 453 3.69 -7.14 15.85
C SER A 453 4.34 -6.51 17.08
N PHE A 454 5.60 -6.86 17.36
CA PHE A 454 6.45 -6.18 18.34
C PHE A 454 7.93 -6.53 18.13
N TRP A 455 8.81 -5.66 18.59
CA TRP A 455 10.22 -5.98 18.84
C TRP A 455 10.37 -6.62 20.23
N VAL A 456 11.26 -7.62 20.35
CA VAL A 456 11.55 -8.29 21.63
C VAL A 456 13.02 -8.67 21.78
N TYR A 457 13.57 -8.38 22.95
CA TYR A 457 14.88 -8.85 23.41
C TYR A 457 14.69 -9.69 24.66
N HIS A 458 15.13 -10.96 24.69
CA HIS A 458 14.90 -11.80 25.86
C HIS A 458 16.11 -12.65 26.28
N ASN A 459 16.35 -12.70 27.60
CA ASN A 459 17.52 -13.35 28.21
C ASN A 459 17.25 -14.81 28.61
N GLY A 460 16.12 -15.37 28.16
CA GLY A 460 15.66 -16.72 28.47
C GLY A 460 14.59 -16.78 29.56
N CYS A 461 13.65 -17.70 29.40
CA CYS A 461 12.37 -17.65 30.11
C CYS A 461 12.36 -18.50 31.40
N ALA A 462 12.60 -17.90 32.56
CA ALA A 462 12.46 -18.60 33.85
C ALA A 462 10.97 -18.83 34.23
N GLY A 463 10.39 -20.00 33.90
CA GLY A 463 8.97 -20.29 34.19
C GLY A 463 8.44 -21.58 33.56
N ILE A 464 7.13 -21.62 33.27
CA ILE A 464 6.46 -22.69 32.51
C ILE A 464 5.74 -22.14 31.27
N TYR A 465 5.19 -20.92 31.36
CA TYR A 465 4.76 -20.08 30.25
C TYR A 465 5.21 -18.64 30.58
N LYS A 466 5.40 -17.79 29.57
CA LYS A 466 5.58 -16.32 29.71
C LYS A 466 4.84 -15.66 28.54
N TYR A 467 4.28 -14.46 28.76
CA TYR A 467 3.43 -13.77 27.79
C TYR A 467 4.10 -12.45 27.39
N ALA A 468 4.33 -12.25 26.09
CA ALA A 468 4.78 -10.95 25.56
C ALA A 468 3.57 -10.02 25.32
N PHE A 469 2.48 -10.58 24.81
CA PHE A 469 1.27 -9.83 24.44
C PHE A 469 0.04 -10.73 24.59
N CYS A 470 -0.96 -10.34 25.40
CA CYS A 470 -2.14 -11.17 25.66
C CYS A 470 -3.35 -10.43 26.28
N PRO A 471 -4.57 -10.50 25.71
CA PRO A 471 -5.81 -10.15 26.42
C PRO A 471 -6.07 -11.07 27.62
N ASN A 472 -6.83 -10.54 28.59
CA ASN A 472 -7.07 -11.17 29.89
C ASN A 472 -7.70 -12.58 29.79
N GLN A 473 -7.68 -13.29 30.91
CA GLN A 473 -8.25 -14.63 31.05
C GLN A 473 -9.65 -14.60 31.66
N ARG A 474 -10.68 -14.76 30.84
CA ARG A 474 -12.10 -14.79 31.26
C ARG A 474 -12.38 -15.87 32.30
N TYR A 475 -12.85 -15.48 33.49
CA TYR A 475 -13.03 -16.40 34.63
C TYR A 475 -14.33 -17.22 34.56
N SER A 476 -14.23 -18.42 33.99
CA SER A 476 -15.17 -19.54 34.19
C SER A 476 -14.52 -20.85 33.71
N PRO A 477 -15.11 -22.05 33.95
CA PRO A 477 -14.45 -23.33 33.67
C PRO A 477 -14.30 -23.63 32.17
N GLY A 478 -13.31 -22.98 31.55
CA GLY A 478 -12.97 -23.03 30.13
C GLY A 478 -11.56 -22.50 29.81
N ASN A 479 -11.05 -21.51 30.58
CA ASN A 479 -9.76 -20.84 30.37
C ASN A 479 -9.68 -20.19 28.97
N SER A 480 -10.41 -19.08 28.82
CA SER A 480 -10.72 -18.44 27.55
C SER A 480 -9.99 -17.10 27.41
N ARG A 481 -9.57 -16.78 26.18
CA ARG A 481 -8.96 -15.52 25.74
C ARG A 481 -9.25 -15.33 24.25
N SER A 482 -9.31 -14.11 23.73
CA SER A 482 -9.55 -13.88 22.28
C SER A 482 -8.41 -14.39 21.37
N TYR A 483 -7.28 -13.68 21.36
CA TYR A 483 -6.08 -13.96 20.58
C TYR A 483 -4.84 -13.86 21.50
N TYR A 484 -3.65 -14.26 21.06
CA TYR A 484 -2.37 -13.79 21.63
C TYR A 484 -1.17 -14.13 20.73
N LEU A 485 -0.06 -13.41 20.91
CA LEU A 485 1.24 -13.69 20.28
C LEU A 485 2.33 -13.70 21.37
N ILE A 486 3.05 -14.81 21.52
CA ILE A 486 4.02 -15.00 22.62
C ILE A 486 5.27 -15.77 22.21
N VAL A 487 6.37 -15.59 22.95
CA VAL A 487 7.56 -16.45 22.87
C VAL A 487 7.42 -17.61 23.85
N ASN A 488 7.40 -18.85 23.34
CA ASN A 488 7.11 -20.05 24.12
C ASN A 488 8.26 -20.42 25.08
N ASN A 489 7.92 -20.67 26.35
CA ASN A 489 8.90 -21.02 27.36
C ASN A 489 9.44 -22.45 27.17
N GLY A 490 10.72 -22.57 26.81
CA GLY A 490 11.45 -23.83 26.69
C GLY A 490 11.72 -24.28 25.26
N THR A 491 11.05 -23.69 24.26
CA THR A 491 11.44 -23.80 22.84
C THR A 491 11.83 -22.48 22.20
N ASN A 492 11.54 -21.34 22.85
CA ASN A 492 11.67 -19.98 22.31
C ASN A 492 10.92 -19.74 20.98
N GLN A 493 10.00 -20.62 20.60
CA GLN A 493 9.20 -20.44 19.39
C GLN A 493 8.12 -19.36 19.62
N VAL A 494 7.98 -18.42 18.68
CA VAL A 494 6.77 -17.60 18.54
C VAL A 494 5.55 -18.50 18.42
N VAL A 495 4.49 -18.19 19.16
CA VAL A 495 3.18 -18.87 19.13
C VAL A 495 2.07 -17.85 18.97
N LEU A 496 1.34 -17.96 17.85
CA LEU A 496 0.08 -17.27 17.61
C LEU A 496 -1.08 -18.18 18.05
N ARG A 497 -1.99 -17.67 18.87
CA ARG A 497 -3.23 -18.38 19.27
C ARG A 497 -4.44 -17.54 18.93
N ILE A 498 -5.47 -18.19 18.39
CA ILE A 498 -6.78 -17.61 18.08
C ILE A 498 -7.87 -18.50 18.68
N HIS A 499 -8.84 -17.91 19.37
CA HIS A 499 -10.09 -18.57 19.76
C HIS A 499 -11.26 -18.04 18.91
N SER A 500 -12.12 -18.95 18.45
CA SER A 500 -13.40 -18.61 17.82
C SER A 500 -14.57 -18.61 18.80
N THR A 501 -14.40 -19.27 19.97
CA THR A 501 -15.32 -19.21 21.11
C THR A 501 -14.54 -19.48 22.41
N ALA A 502 -15.15 -19.17 23.55
CA ALA A 502 -14.58 -19.43 24.86
C ALA A 502 -14.03 -20.85 25.07
N SER A 503 -14.60 -21.88 24.45
CA SER A 503 -14.14 -23.28 24.56
C SER A 503 -13.30 -23.78 23.37
N THR A 504 -13.10 -22.97 22.32
CA THR A 504 -12.55 -23.41 21.03
C THR A 504 -11.53 -22.42 20.52
N GLY A 505 -10.27 -22.84 20.51
CA GLY A 505 -9.17 -22.10 19.93
C GLY A 505 -8.01 -23.01 19.55
N ASP A 506 -7.20 -22.56 18.61
CA ASP A 506 -6.11 -23.30 17.98
C ASP A 506 -4.79 -22.53 18.14
N SER A 507 -3.64 -23.20 18.06
CA SER A 507 -2.33 -22.58 18.33
C SER A 507 -1.29 -22.98 17.31
N PHE A 508 -0.77 -21.97 16.63
CA PHE A 508 0.21 -22.07 15.59
C PHE A 508 1.59 -21.67 16.11
N TYR A 509 2.63 -22.35 15.62
CA TYR A 509 4.01 -22.23 16.10
C TYR A 509 4.92 -21.90 14.94
N SER A 510 5.90 -21.04 15.19
CA SER A 510 7.08 -20.87 14.32
C SER A 510 7.85 -22.18 14.13
N ASN A 511 8.52 -22.33 12.99
CA ASN A 511 9.48 -23.39 12.71
C ASN A 511 10.79 -23.16 13.47
N ASN A 512 11.30 -21.93 13.46
CA ASN A 512 12.53 -21.55 14.17
C ASN A 512 12.24 -21.03 15.57
N ALA A 513 13.30 -20.94 16.37
CA ALA A 513 13.29 -20.38 17.72
C ALA A 513 13.85 -18.95 17.68
N VAL A 514 13.25 -18.05 18.44
CA VAL A 514 13.80 -16.71 18.70
C VAL A 514 15.12 -16.84 19.45
N GLY A 515 16.09 -16.01 19.10
CA GLY A 515 17.44 -15.94 19.68
C GLY A 515 17.44 -15.57 21.16
N LEU A 516 18.64 -15.38 21.74
CA LEU A 516 18.77 -15.06 23.17
C LEU A 516 19.80 -13.96 23.40
N ASN A 517 19.40 -12.94 24.17
CA ASN A 517 20.19 -11.73 24.41
C ASN A 517 20.52 -10.97 23.10
N GLU A 518 19.60 -11.03 22.13
CA GLU A 518 19.61 -10.33 20.84
C GLU A 518 18.16 -9.92 20.49
N TRP A 519 17.99 -8.84 19.72
CA TRP A 519 16.69 -8.31 19.31
C TRP A 519 16.11 -9.09 18.12
N HIS A 520 14.81 -9.36 18.17
CA HIS A 520 14.05 -9.91 17.05
C HIS A 520 12.71 -9.21 16.89
N HIS A 521 12.27 -9.04 15.65
CA HIS A 521 10.92 -8.56 15.34
C HIS A 521 10.00 -9.76 15.10
N VAL A 522 8.86 -9.77 15.77
CA VAL A 522 7.94 -10.91 15.81
C VAL A 522 6.56 -10.45 15.34
N THR A 523 6.11 -10.97 14.19
CA THR A 523 4.78 -10.68 13.64
C THR A 523 3.96 -11.95 13.47
N GLY A 524 2.69 -11.91 13.91
CA GLY A 524 1.71 -12.96 13.67
C GLY A 524 0.48 -12.40 12.96
N THR A 525 0.16 -12.93 11.77
CA THR A 525 -1.05 -12.58 11.01
C THR A 525 -2.06 -13.72 11.04
N PHE A 526 -3.35 -13.35 10.99
CA PHE A 526 -4.45 -14.29 10.80
C PHE A 526 -5.48 -13.68 9.83
N ASN A 527 -5.95 -14.48 8.88
CA ASN A 527 -7.04 -14.13 7.97
C ASN A 527 -7.99 -15.32 7.81
N ARG A 528 -9.14 -15.29 8.50
CA ARG A 528 -10.27 -16.23 8.32
C ARG A 528 -9.90 -17.71 8.35
N GLY A 529 -8.82 -18.06 9.05
CA GLY A 529 -8.28 -19.42 9.16
C GLY A 529 -6.90 -19.62 8.55
N LYS A 530 -6.43 -18.78 7.61
CA LYS A 530 -5.00 -18.70 7.28
C LYS A 530 -4.27 -18.04 8.46
N ALA A 531 -3.12 -18.57 8.85
CA ALA A 531 -2.29 -18.01 9.92
C ALA A 531 -0.81 -18.09 9.58
N GLU A 532 -0.08 -17.01 9.79
CA GLU A 532 1.31 -16.87 9.34
C GLU A 532 2.14 -16.20 10.43
N ILE A 533 3.38 -16.64 10.58
CA ILE A 533 4.34 -16.12 11.56
C ILE A 533 5.60 -15.70 10.83
N TYR A 534 6.05 -14.49 11.13
CA TYR A 534 7.25 -13.87 10.59
C TYR A 534 8.22 -13.61 11.73
N ILE A 535 9.50 -13.85 11.46
CA ILE A 535 10.61 -13.53 12.37
C ILE A 535 11.58 -12.67 11.54
N ASP A 536 11.92 -11.49 12.08
CA ASP A 536 12.74 -10.48 11.40
C ASP A 536 12.20 -10.11 10.01
N GLY A 537 10.86 -10.13 9.91
CA GLY A 537 10.08 -9.80 8.71
C GLY A 537 10.05 -10.87 7.62
N GLU A 538 10.85 -11.95 7.71
CA GLU A 538 10.78 -13.07 6.77
C GLU A 538 9.75 -14.12 7.24
N LEU A 539 9.08 -14.77 6.28
CA LEU A 539 8.04 -15.75 6.57
C LEU A 539 8.65 -17.05 7.12
N ASP A 540 8.57 -17.23 8.43
CA ASP A 540 9.07 -18.43 9.11
C ASP A 540 8.11 -19.62 8.98
N ASN A 541 6.80 -19.39 9.09
CA ASN A 541 5.80 -20.46 8.95
C ASN A 541 4.42 -19.96 8.48
N SER A 542 3.68 -20.81 7.75
CA SER A 542 2.30 -20.55 7.30
C SER A 542 1.41 -21.80 7.44
N THR A 543 0.14 -21.63 7.83
CA THR A 543 -0.80 -22.76 7.98
C THR A 543 -2.27 -22.38 7.80
N THR A 544 -3.14 -23.40 7.83
CA THR A 544 -4.59 -23.23 8.00
C THR A 544 -5.00 -23.75 9.39
N MET A 545 -5.40 -22.86 10.28
CA MET A 545 -5.94 -23.17 11.61
C MET A 545 -7.33 -23.81 11.51
N SER A 546 -7.71 -24.57 12.53
CA SER A 546 -9.05 -25.15 12.66
C SER A 546 -10.15 -24.16 13.08
N VAL A 547 -9.78 -22.91 13.33
CA VAL A 547 -10.69 -21.78 13.61
C VAL A 547 -10.62 -20.74 12.49
N SER A 548 -11.77 -20.20 12.08
CA SER A 548 -11.89 -19.24 10.96
C SER A 548 -12.40 -17.86 11.39
N SER A 549 -12.48 -17.60 12.69
CA SER A 549 -12.93 -16.34 13.27
C SER A 549 -12.29 -16.14 14.65
N ILE A 550 -12.27 -14.90 15.09
CA ILE A 550 -11.79 -14.44 16.39
C ILE A 550 -13.02 -14.21 17.29
N MET A 551 -12.91 -14.45 18.60
CA MET A 551 -13.98 -14.17 19.55
C MET A 551 -13.86 -12.77 20.16
N ASP A 552 -15.01 -12.14 20.37
CA ASP A 552 -15.20 -10.95 21.20
C ASP A 552 -14.93 -11.29 22.68
N ASP A 553 -14.15 -10.46 23.40
CA ASP A 553 -13.72 -10.73 24.78
C ASP A 553 -13.68 -9.44 25.63
N ASP A 554 -14.54 -9.41 26.65
CA ASP A 554 -14.91 -8.22 27.45
C ASP A 554 -13.88 -7.89 28.56
N HIS A 555 -12.58 -7.88 28.23
CA HIS A 555 -11.48 -7.74 29.20
C HIS A 555 -10.23 -7.00 28.67
N PRO A 556 -9.48 -6.29 29.54
CA PRO A 556 -8.23 -5.60 29.20
C PRO A 556 -7.17 -6.43 28.47
N LEU A 557 -6.37 -5.75 27.66
CA LEU A 557 -5.17 -6.24 26.99
C LEU A 557 -3.94 -6.05 27.89
N PHE A 558 -3.04 -7.05 27.93
CA PHE A 558 -1.78 -6.98 28.68
C PHE A 558 -0.55 -7.10 27.78
N ILE A 559 0.46 -6.28 28.06
CA ILE A 559 1.80 -6.37 27.45
C ILE A 559 2.81 -6.74 28.53
N GLY A 560 3.80 -7.57 28.17
CA GLY A 560 4.91 -8.00 29.02
C GLY A 560 4.55 -8.97 30.14
N GLY A 561 3.29 -9.05 30.57
CA GLY A 561 2.83 -9.98 31.59
C GLY A 561 1.39 -10.45 31.44
N LEU A 562 0.91 -11.14 32.48
CA LEU A 562 -0.47 -11.61 32.55
C LEU A 562 -0.89 -11.84 34.01
N TRP A 563 -1.95 -11.15 34.42
CA TRP A 563 -2.54 -11.26 35.74
C TRP A 563 -3.71 -12.26 35.76
N SER A 564 -3.45 -13.53 36.08
CA SER A 564 -4.51 -14.55 36.09
C SER A 564 -5.36 -14.49 37.36
N TYR A 565 -6.61 -14.05 37.25
CA TYR A 565 -7.61 -14.08 38.33
C TYR A 565 -8.02 -15.52 38.71
N CYS A 566 -7.17 -16.22 39.45
CA CYS A 566 -7.34 -17.62 39.84
C CYS A 566 -7.51 -17.86 41.35
N GLY A 567 -7.85 -16.82 42.12
CA GLY A 567 -8.10 -16.89 43.56
C GLY A 567 -6.93 -16.35 44.38
N ALA A 568 -6.76 -16.81 45.62
CA ALA A 568 -5.79 -16.22 46.57
C ALA A 568 -4.30 -16.53 46.30
N ASP A 569 -3.99 -17.28 45.24
CA ASP A 569 -2.64 -17.60 44.78
C ASP A 569 -2.48 -17.03 43.36
N HIS A 570 -2.17 -15.74 43.22
CA HIS A 570 -1.98 -15.12 41.89
C HIS A 570 -0.80 -15.78 41.16
N TRP A 571 -1.00 -16.13 39.89
CA TRP A 571 0.07 -16.62 39.01
C TRP A 571 0.38 -15.52 37.99
N VAL A 572 1.39 -14.70 38.29
CA VAL A 572 1.99 -13.82 37.28
C VAL A 572 3.00 -14.63 36.46
N SER A 573 3.18 -14.25 35.20
CA SER A 573 4.07 -14.92 34.25
C SER A 573 4.63 -13.92 33.24
N GLY A 574 5.22 -12.84 33.77
CA GLY A 574 5.88 -11.78 33.00
C GLY A 574 7.01 -12.29 32.12
N LEU A 575 7.36 -11.58 31.05
CA LEU A 575 8.58 -11.76 30.24
C LEU A 575 9.83 -11.48 31.10
N VAL A 576 10.99 -12.07 30.79
CA VAL A 576 12.29 -11.57 31.28
C VAL A 576 13.03 -10.99 30.08
N GLY A 577 12.98 -9.67 29.90
CA GLY A 577 13.41 -9.05 28.66
C GLY A 577 12.86 -7.65 28.46
N ILE A 578 12.94 -7.19 27.22
CA ILE A 578 12.54 -5.87 26.76
C ILE A 578 11.50 -6.05 25.65
N ILE A 579 10.46 -5.21 25.63
CA ILE A 579 9.51 -5.09 24.51
C ILE A 579 9.52 -3.64 24.04
N ASP A 580 9.33 -3.47 22.73
CA ASP A 580 9.41 -2.22 21.98
C ASP A 580 8.46 -2.30 20.74
N GLU A 581 8.00 -1.18 20.21
CA GLU A 581 7.16 -1.05 18.99
C GLU A 581 5.96 -2.03 18.92
N VAL A 582 5.06 -2.01 19.91
CA VAL A 582 3.91 -2.94 19.95
C VAL A 582 2.77 -2.42 19.07
N ALA A 583 2.43 -3.15 18.01
CA ALA A 583 1.41 -2.76 17.03
C ALA A 583 0.33 -3.84 16.80
N ILE A 584 -0.92 -3.39 16.63
CA ILE A 584 -2.09 -4.23 16.32
C ILE A 584 -2.83 -3.68 15.11
N TYR A 585 -3.14 -4.55 14.15
CA TYR A 585 -4.01 -4.24 13.02
C TYR A 585 -5.26 -5.13 13.03
N ASN A 586 -6.42 -4.57 12.68
CA ASN A 586 -7.69 -5.28 12.51
C ASN A 586 -7.81 -6.07 11.17
N ARG A 587 -6.67 -6.31 10.51
CA ARG A 587 -6.52 -7.06 9.26
C ARG A 587 -5.19 -7.82 9.23
N ALA A 588 -5.06 -8.76 8.30
CA ALA A 588 -3.75 -9.33 7.96
C ALA A 588 -2.92 -8.35 7.11
N LEU A 589 -1.65 -8.17 7.45
CA LEU A 589 -0.66 -7.50 6.61
C LEU A 589 -0.07 -8.48 5.57
N SER A 590 0.44 -7.96 4.45
CA SER A 590 1.28 -8.73 3.53
C SER A 590 2.73 -8.84 4.01
N ALA A 591 3.53 -9.73 3.39
CA ALA A 591 4.95 -9.86 3.72
C ALA A 591 5.74 -8.58 3.39
N GLU A 592 5.38 -7.94 2.28
CA GLU A 592 5.94 -6.67 1.79
C GLU A 592 5.59 -5.52 2.74
N GLU A 593 4.37 -5.52 3.28
CA GLU A 593 3.94 -4.54 4.29
C GLU A 593 4.66 -4.69 5.63
N ILE A 594 4.94 -5.93 6.06
CA ILE A 594 5.73 -6.20 7.27
C ILE A 594 7.18 -5.77 7.05
N GLN A 595 7.79 -6.16 5.92
CA GLN A 595 9.14 -5.74 5.52
C GLN A 595 9.29 -4.22 5.32
N ALA A 596 8.22 -3.52 4.94
CA ALA A 596 8.23 -2.05 4.86
C ALA A 596 8.26 -1.37 6.23
N ARG A 597 7.68 -2.01 7.28
CA ARG A 597 7.43 -1.38 8.59
C ARG A 597 8.40 -1.81 9.71
N ILE A 598 8.91 -3.04 9.68
CA ILE A 598 9.81 -3.64 10.70
C ILE A 598 10.89 -2.71 11.28
N SER A 599 11.53 -1.87 10.46
CA SER A 599 12.70 -1.06 10.85
C SER A 599 12.42 0.44 10.96
N ARG A 600 11.14 0.83 11.14
CA ARG A 600 10.70 2.21 11.37
C ARG A 600 9.58 2.27 12.40
N HIS A 601 9.45 3.40 13.08
CA HIS A 601 8.22 3.75 13.82
C HIS A 601 7.02 3.86 12.86
N LEU A 602 5.80 3.61 13.34
CA LEU A 602 4.57 3.80 12.57
C LEU A 602 4.11 5.26 12.62
N THR A 603 3.23 5.68 11.70
CA THR A 603 2.69 7.06 11.66
C THR A 603 1.29 7.20 12.27
N GLY A 604 0.71 6.11 12.78
CA GLY A 604 -0.65 6.07 13.35
C GLY A 604 -1.78 6.00 12.31
N GLU A 605 -1.49 6.33 11.06
CA GLU A 605 -2.44 6.41 9.93
C GLU A 605 -2.39 5.15 9.03
N GLU A 606 -1.59 4.13 9.38
CA GLU A 606 -1.50 2.90 8.61
C GLU A 606 -2.87 2.20 8.48
N PRO A 607 -3.30 1.82 7.26
CA PRO A 607 -4.63 1.24 7.05
C PRO A 607 -4.90 0.04 7.96
N GLY A 608 -5.93 0.15 8.80
CA GLY A 608 -6.37 -0.91 9.72
C GLY A 608 -5.62 -1.01 11.05
N LEU A 609 -4.69 -0.09 11.37
CA LEU A 609 -4.08 0.01 12.70
C LEU A 609 -5.17 0.31 13.77
N VAL A 610 -5.07 -0.34 14.94
CA VAL A 610 -6.04 -0.20 16.05
C VAL A 610 -5.40 -0.10 17.44
N GLY A 611 -4.08 -0.25 17.53
CA GLY A 611 -3.30 0.00 18.74
C GLY A 611 -1.84 0.07 18.36
N TYR A 612 -1.12 1.10 18.83
CA TYR A 612 0.31 1.24 18.61
C TYR A 612 0.94 1.96 19.81
N TRP A 613 1.92 1.31 20.45
CA TRP A 613 2.67 1.83 21.59
C TRP A 613 4.17 1.66 21.27
N ASP A 614 4.89 2.76 21.08
CA ASP A 614 6.33 2.76 20.81
C ASP A 614 7.15 2.47 22.09
N PHE A 615 6.66 2.97 23.24
CA PHE A 615 7.36 3.03 24.53
C PHE A 615 8.49 4.08 24.61
N ASP A 616 8.42 5.11 23.76
CA ASP A 616 9.38 6.22 23.72
C ASP A 616 9.12 7.33 24.76
N GLU A 617 8.10 7.19 25.64
CA GLU A 617 7.87 8.16 26.73
C GLU A 617 9.07 8.25 27.67
N GLY A 618 9.79 7.12 27.84
CA GLY A 618 11.02 6.96 28.63
C GLY A 618 10.89 7.24 30.14
N GLN A 619 9.71 7.61 30.61
CA GLN A 619 9.41 7.97 31.99
C GLN A 619 7.91 8.22 32.15
N GLY A 620 7.33 7.73 33.24
CA GLY A 620 5.91 7.92 33.56
C GLY A 620 5.25 6.61 33.98
N GLN A 621 3.93 6.60 33.85
CA GLN A 621 3.03 5.51 34.26
C GLN A 621 1.99 5.16 33.18
N VAL A 622 1.79 6.04 32.21
CA VAL A 622 0.92 5.84 31.04
C VAL A 622 1.81 5.48 29.85
N VAL A 623 1.34 4.55 29.01
CA VAL A 623 1.83 4.36 27.64
C VAL A 623 0.76 4.85 26.66
N TYR A 624 1.12 5.60 25.64
CA TYR A 624 0.16 6.27 24.76
C TYR A 624 -0.15 5.45 23.51
N ASP A 625 -1.43 5.43 23.09
CA ASP A 625 -1.85 4.76 21.85
C ASP A 625 -1.78 5.73 20.67
N LEU A 626 -0.72 5.59 19.89
CA LEU A 626 -0.42 6.41 18.72
C LEU A 626 -1.24 6.01 17.47
N SER A 627 -2.12 5.00 17.55
CA SER A 627 -3.04 4.65 16.45
C SER A 627 -4.26 5.57 16.32
N GLY A 628 -4.38 6.59 17.17
CA GLY A 628 -5.52 7.51 17.21
C GLY A 628 -6.83 6.89 17.73
N ASN A 629 -6.79 5.67 18.28
CA ASN A 629 -7.97 5.00 18.86
C ASN A 629 -8.14 5.32 20.36
N GLY A 630 -7.12 5.85 21.03
CA GLY A 630 -7.16 6.24 22.43
C GLY A 630 -7.03 5.07 23.42
N ASN A 631 -6.48 3.93 22.97
CA ASN A 631 -6.24 2.73 23.76
C ASN A 631 -5.00 2.87 24.69
N HIS A 632 -4.89 3.98 25.41
CA HIS A 632 -3.75 4.26 26.30
C HIS A 632 -3.64 3.18 27.39
N GLY A 633 -2.43 2.66 27.59
CA GLY A 633 -2.14 1.66 28.63
C GLY A 633 -1.58 2.29 29.90
N CYS A 634 -1.53 1.51 30.97
CA CYS A 634 -0.94 1.89 32.24
C CYS A 634 0.03 0.82 32.75
N LEU A 635 1.17 1.24 33.30
CA LEU A 635 2.09 0.37 34.03
C LEU A 635 1.42 -0.07 35.34
N GLY A 636 1.40 -1.37 35.67
CA GLY A 636 0.77 -1.88 36.90
C GLY A 636 -0.78 -1.86 36.94
N GLY A 637 -1.44 -1.04 36.11
CA GLY A 637 -2.90 -1.04 35.90
C GLY A 637 -3.68 0.02 36.71
N ASP A 638 -5.02 -0.09 36.73
CA ASP A 638 -5.90 0.88 37.40
C ASP A 638 -5.99 0.64 38.93
N PRO A 639 -5.69 1.62 39.81
CA PRO A 639 -5.33 3.02 39.53
C PRO A 639 -3.87 3.23 39.16
N CYS A 640 -3.65 4.01 38.09
CA CYS A 640 -2.34 4.25 37.50
C CYS A 640 -1.42 5.04 38.44
N ALA A 641 -0.56 4.33 39.21
CA ALA A 641 0.20 4.89 40.32
C ALA A 641 1.48 4.07 40.59
N VAL A 642 2.60 4.77 40.77
CA VAL A 642 3.94 4.20 40.87
C VAL A 642 4.06 3.22 42.05
N GLU A 643 4.36 1.96 41.75
CA GLU A 643 4.64 0.89 42.73
C GLU A 643 6.06 0.29 42.51
N GLU A 644 6.53 -0.56 43.43
CA GLU A 644 7.83 -1.26 43.27
C GLU A 644 7.77 -2.45 42.28
N SER A 645 6.64 -2.67 41.61
CA SER A 645 6.32 -3.80 40.72
C SER A 645 5.92 -3.38 39.30
N ASP A 646 6.37 -2.19 38.89
CA ASP A 646 6.12 -1.64 37.56
C ASP A 646 7.29 -1.94 36.61
N PRO A 647 7.04 -2.25 35.32
CA PRO A 647 8.11 -2.37 34.33
C PRO A 647 8.94 -1.08 34.24
N MET A 648 10.25 -1.25 34.09
CA MET A 648 11.19 -0.13 34.09
C MET A 648 11.43 0.41 32.68
N TRP A 649 11.30 1.72 32.52
CA TRP A 649 11.83 2.44 31.36
C TRP A 649 13.34 2.28 31.26
N ILE A 650 13.82 1.87 30.08
CA ILE A 650 15.23 1.79 29.72
C ILE A 650 15.49 2.43 28.37
N GLU A 651 16.76 2.68 28.05
CA GLU A 651 17.23 3.08 26.72
C GLU A 651 17.16 1.87 25.77
N SER A 652 16.56 2.02 24.58
CA SER A 652 16.45 0.94 23.60
C SER A 652 17.68 0.84 22.70
N ASP A 653 18.11 -0.39 22.42
CA ASP A 653 19.10 -0.74 21.39
C ASP A 653 18.52 -1.68 20.31
N ALA A 654 17.19 -1.65 20.13
CA ALA A 654 16.51 -2.32 19.02
C ALA A 654 16.94 -1.70 17.68
N PRO A 655 17.06 -2.49 16.59
CA PRO A 655 17.38 -1.99 15.25
C PRO A 655 16.13 -1.40 14.55
N ILE A 656 15.25 -0.77 15.33
CA ILE A 656 14.37 0.27 14.84
C ILE A 656 15.30 1.44 14.53
N GLY A 657 15.31 1.86 13.27
CA GLY A 657 15.95 3.11 12.94
C GLY A 657 14.93 4.04 12.33
N ILE A 658 15.42 5.18 11.89
CA ILE A 658 14.58 6.32 11.67
C ILE A 658 14.58 6.67 10.17
N CYS A 659 13.42 6.49 9.53
CA CYS A 659 13.24 6.76 8.12
C CYS A 659 13.28 8.27 7.87
N SER A 660 14.48 8.74 7.53
CA SER A 660 14.92 10.13 7.47
C SER A 660 14.88 10.86 8.80
N PHE A 661 15.62 11.98 8.86
CA PHE A 661 15.71 12.94 9.97
C PHE A 661 14.35 13.31 10.63
N TYR A 662 13.26 13.16 9.87
CA TYR A 662 11.87 13.34 10.26
C TYR A 662 11.46 12.59 11.54
N GLN A 663 11.74 11.29 11.62
CA GLN A 663 11.18 10.44 12.67
C GLN A 663 11.85 10.69 14.04
N ILE A 664 13.09 11.19 14.06
CA ILE A 664 13.79 11.59 15.31
C ILE A 664 13.04 12.77 15.94
N ALA A 665 12.58 13.70 15.11
CA ALA A 665 11.75 14.80 15.58
C ALA A 665 10.39 14.28 16.07
N THR A 666 9.72 13.38 15.34
CA THR A 666 8.41 12.84 15.74
C THR A 666 8.47 12.13 17.10
N VAL A 667 9.42 11.21 17.30
CA VAL A 667 9.57 10.45 18.56
C VAL A 667 9.85 11.37 19.76
N PHE A 668 10.87 12.22 19.66
CA PHE A 668 11.27 13.09 20.77
C PHE A 668 10.33 14.28 21.00
N THR A 669 9.52 14.69 20.02
CA THR A 669 8.55 15.78 20.20
C THR A 669 7.16 15.26 20.56
N GLY A 670 6.66 14.18 19.97
CA GLY A 670 5.35 13.58 20.28
C GLY A 670 5.20 13.25 21.77
N ASN A 671 6.18 12.54 22.32
CA ASN A 671 6.26 12.22 23.75
C ASN A 671 6.34 13.47 24.65
N ALA A 672 6.96 14.56 24.19
CA ALA A 672 6.93 15.85 24.89
C ALA A 672 5.60 16.62 24.72
N VAL A 673 4.84 16.33 23.66
CA VAL A 673 3.63 17.03 23.22
C VAL A 673 2.36 16.47 23.85
N GLU A 674 2.23 15.15 23.99
CA GLU A 674 1.11 14.55 24.71
C GLU A 674 1.23 14.82 26.22
N ARG A 675 2.44 14.69 26.78
CA ARG A 675 2.78 15.18 28.14
C ARG A 675 2.43 16.67 28.33
N LYS A 676 2.75 17.52 27.35
CA LYS A 676 2.40 18.96 27.37
C LYS A 676 0.89 19.18 27.36
N THR A 677 0.12 18.36 26.63
CA THR A 677 -1.35 18.45 26.57
C THR A 677 -1.98 17.99 27.88
N ALA A 678 -1.56 16.84 28.43
CA ALA A 678 -2.02 16.35 29.73
C ALA A 678 -1.74 17.36 30.87
N LEU A 679 -0.53 17.93 30.93
CA LEU A 679 -0.24 19.01 31.89
C LEU A 679 -1.11 20.25 31.65
N LEU A 680 -1.36 20.65 30.40
CA LEU A 680 -2.14 21.85 30.07
C LEU A 680 -3.64 21.72 30.33
N GLU A 681 -4.21 20.51 30.36
CA GLU A 681 -5.60 20.31 30.80
C GLU A 681 -5.74 20.31 32.34
N GLU A 682 -4.75 19.81 33.07
CA GLU A 682 -4.76 19.87 34.54
C GLU A 682 -4.35 21.24 35.11
N LEU A 683 -3.40 21.96 34.48
CA LEU A 683 -2.86 23.23 34.97
C LEU A 683 -3.95 24.26 35.36
N PRO A 684 -4.96 24.55 34.52
CA PRO A 684 -6.02 25.50 34.86
C PRO A 684 -6.86 25.06 36.06
N ALA A 685 -7.15 23.77 36.18
CA ALA A 685 -7.95 23.22 37.27
C ALA A 685 -7.20 23.25 38.62
N VAL A 686 -5.88 23.09 38.59
CA VAL A 686 -5.00 23.26 39.77
C VAL A 686 -4.83 24.74 40.10
N LEU A 687 -4.56 25.59 39.11
CA LEU A 687 -4.31 27.02 39.29
C LEU A 687 -5.55 27.77 39.81
N ASP A 688 -6.74 27.59 39.24
CA ASP A 688 -7.95 28.26 39.77
C ASP A 688 -8.26 27.83 41.23
N GLN A 689 -7.92 26.59 41.59
CA GLN A 689 -8.21 26.02 42.91
C GLN A 689 -7.20 26.42 43.99
N GLU A 690 -5.94 26.71 43.66
CA GLU A 690 -4.98 27.31 44.61
C GLU A 690 -4.96 28.86 44.53
N TRP A 691 -5.27 29.48 43.38
CA TRP A 691 -5.37 30.94 43.24
C TRP A 691 -6.52 31.54 44.05
N THR A 692 -7.67 30.85 44.13
CA THR A 692 -8.76 31.26 45.04
C THR A 692 -8.39 31.18 46.52
N VAL A 693 -7.37 30.40 46.91
CA VAL A 693 -6.79 30.42 48.26
C VAL A 693 -5.85 31.63 48.43
N TYR A 694 -5.10 32.00 47.38
CA TYR A 694 -4.24 33.19 47.39
C TYR A 694 -5.03 34.50 47.42
N GLU A 695 -6.07 34.66 46.58
CA GLU A 695 -6.94 35.85 46.60
C GLU A 695 -7.63 36.01 47.96
N ALA A 696 -8.13 34.93 48.56
CA ALA A 696 -8.70 34.96 49.90
C ALA A 696 -7.68 35.34 51.00
N LEU A 697 -6.40 35.02 50.80
CA LEU A 697 -5.31 35.43 51.69
C LEU A 697 -4.96 36.91 51.50
N VAL A 698 -4.95 37.41 50.26
CA VAL A 698 -4.65 38.82 49.91
C VAL A 698 -5.78 39.75 50.36
N GLU A 699 -7.05 39.46 50.05
CA GLU A 699 -8.19 40.26 50.55
C GLU A 699 -8.19 40.32 52.09
N TRP A 700 -7.81 39.24 52.77
CA TRP A 700 -7.70 39.21 54.22
C TRP A 700 -6.52 40.02 54.75
N LEU A 701 -5.34 39.94 54.11
CA LEU A 701 -4.17 40.75 54.48
C LEU A 701 -4.43 42.25 54.29
N GLU A 702 -5.16 42.65 53.24
CA GLU A 702 -5.61 44.04 53.05
C GLU A 702 -6.73 44.46 54.04
N SER A 703 -7.54 43.51 54.53
CA SER A 703 -8.60 43.80 55.52
C SER A 703 -8.07 44.22 56.90
N GLY A 704 -6.87 43.76 57.27
CA GLY A 704 -6.19 44.10 58.53
C GLY A 704 -6.76 43.46 59.80
N ASP A 705 -7.66 42.49 59.71
CA ASP A 705 -8.26 41.80 60.88
C ASP A 705 -7.52 40.49 61.21
N TYR A 706 -6.34 40.63 61.84
CA TYR A 706 -5.37 39.56 62.12
C TYR A 706 -5.80 38.53 63.20
N GLY A 707 -7.01 37.98 63.07
CA GLY A 707 -7.56 36.94 63.94
C GLY A 707 -7.42 35.53 63.36
N ASP A 708 -6.74 34.65 64.11
CA ASP A 708 -6.84 33.18 64.05
C ASP A 708 -6.45 32.44 62.74
N LEU A 709 -5.51 32.98 61.95
CA LEU A 709 -4.65 32.16 61.05
C LEU A 709 -3.35 31.79 61.77
N ASN A 710 -2.98 30.50 61.78
CA ASN A 710 -1.78 30.03 62.49
C ASN A 710 -0.57 30.06 61.55
N TYR A 711 0.62 30.38 62.08
CA TYR A 711 1.85 30.49 61.28
C TYR A 711 2.20 29.19 60.53
N GLY A 712 1.81 28.03 61.09
CA GLY A 712 1.97 26.73 60.42
C GLY A 712 1.16 26.57 59.13
N ASP A 713 0.02 27.23 59.00
CA ASP A 713 -0.84 27.12 57.81
C ASP A 713 -0.23 27.91 56.63
N ILE A 714 0.27 29.12 56.93
CA ILE A 714 1.04 29.96 56.00
C ILE A 714 2.32 29.23 55.56
N VAL A 715 3.05 28.61 56.49
CA VAL A 715 4.24 27.80 56.16
C VAL A 715 3.87 26.58 55.30
N THR A 716 2.72 25.95 55.54
CA THR A 716 2.27 24.78 54.75
C THR A 716 1.89 25.18 53.32
N ALA A 717 1.13 26.28 53.14
CA ALA A 717 0.84 26.83 51.81
C ALA A 717 2.13 27.22 51.07
N LYS A 718 3.06 27.89 51.75
CA LYS A 718 4.36 28.26 51.17
C LYS A 718 5.23 27.05 50.82
N GLN A 719 5.12 25.95 51.57
CA GLN A 719 5.79 24.69 51.21
C GLN A 719 5.17 24.04 49.96
N LYS A 720 3.84 24.09 49.79
CA LYS A 720 3.20 23.61 48.55
C LYS A 720 3.64 24.41 47.33
N ILE A 721 3.54 25.75 47.39
CA ILE A 721 3.97 26.65 46.33
C ILE A 721 5.45 26.41 45.96
N HIS A 722 6.33 26.29 46.96
CA HIS A 722 7.74 26.01 46.70
C HIS A 722 8.00 24.60 46.11
N SER A 723 7.20 23.59 46.46
CA SER A 723 7.27 22.26 45.82
C SER A 723 6.74 22.27 44.38
N ALA A 724 5.71 23.07 44.08
CA ALA A 724 5.20 23.25 42.72
C ALA A 724 6.21 23.99 41.83
N ILE A 725 6.84 25.03 42.36
CA ILE A 725 8.00 25.71 41.73
C ILE A 725 9.10 24.68 41.44
N GLN A 726 9.53 23.88 42.42
CA GLN A 726 10.55 22.84 42.20
C GLN A 726 10.16 21.78 41.16
N HIS A 727 8.87 21.48 41.00
CA HIS A 727 8.39 20.56 39.97
C HIS A 727 8.47 21.17 38.57
N GLU A 728 8.09 22.43 38.41
CA GLU A 728 8.26 23.19 37.16
C GLU A 728 9.74 23.42 36.80
N GLU A 729 10.57 23.76 37.78
CA GLU A 729 12.03 23.91 37.61
C GLU A 729 12.70 22.61 37.12
N GLN A 730 12.32 21.44 37.66
CA GLN A 730 12.82 20.15 37.15
C GLN A 730 12.27 19.82 35.77
N SER A 731 11.03 20.23 35.46
CA SER A 731 10.44 20.05 34.13
C SER A 731 11.15 20.89 33.07
N ILE A 732 11.55 22.13 33.41
CA ILE A 732 12.38 23.01 32.57
C ILE A 732 13.78 22.39 32.39
N LEU A 733 14.44 21.97 33.48
CA LEU A 733 15.79 21.41 33.43
C LEU A 733 15.85 20.09 32.62
N ALA A 734 14.77 19.31 32.61
CA ALA A 734 14.63 18.13 31.75
C ALA A 734 14.49 18.53 30.26
N LEU A 735 13.71 19.57 29.96
CA LEU A 735 13.55 20.11 28.60
C LEU A 735 14.90 20.61 28.05
N GLU A 736 15.67 21.35 28.85
CA GLU A 736 17.01 21.83 28.48
C GLU A 736 17.99 20.68 28.23
N GLN A 737 17.94 19.61 29.04
CA GLN A 737 18.78 18.43 28.87
C GLN A 737 18.43 17.65 27.60
N SER A 738 17.16 17.48 27.25
CA SER A 738 16.76 16.87 25.98
C SER A 738 17.21 17.72 24.78
N VAL A 739 17.08 19.05 24.87
CA VAL A 739 17.53 19.98 23.82
C VAL A 739 19.05 19.99 23.64
N GLU A 740 19.85 19.87 24.71
CA GLU A 740 21.31 19.82 24.59
C GLU A 740 21.82 18.41 24.19
N LYS A 741 21.15 17.33 24.64
CA LYS A 741 21.38 15.96 24.12
C LYS A 741 21.21 15.91 22.60
N LEU A 742 20.16 16.54 22.07
CA LEU A 742 19.92 16.64 20.63
C LEU A 742 21.16 17.23 19.92
N LYS A 743 21.69 18.35 20.42
CA LYS A 743 22.85 19.06 19.84
C LYS A 743 24.14 18.23 19.92
N ASP A 744 24.38 17.55 21.04
CA ASP A 744 25.55 16.69 21.21
C ASP A 744 25.50 15.49 20.24
N ALA A 745 24.33 14.88 20.06
CA ALA A 745 24.12 13.84 19.04
C ALA A 745 24.46 14.38 17.64
N LEU A 746 23.82 15.46 17.22
CA LEU A 746 24.02 16.07 15.89
C LEU A 746 25.48 16.48 15.63
N SER A 747 26.16 17.04 16.64
CA SER A 747 27.58 17.40 16.54
C SER A 747 28.48 16.18 16.35
N SER A 748 28.14 15.03 16.90
CA SER A 748 28.88 13.77 16.71
C SER A 748 28.77 13.21 15.28
N LEU A 749 27.68 13.54 14.58
CA LEU A 749 27.37 13.11 13.22
C LEU A 749 28.06 13.96 12.14
N GLY A 750 28.77 15.03 12.52
CA GLY A 750 29.49 15.92 11.60
C GLY A 750 28.67 17.07 11.03
N TYR A 751 27.40 17.21 11.45
CA TYR A 751 26.51 18.30 11.05
C TYR A 751 26.43 19.37 12.13
N GLU A 752 26.81 20.61 11.81
CA GLU A 752 26.40 21.77 12.60
C GLU A 752 24.93 22.08 12.26
N LEU A 753 24.02 21.97 13.22
CA LEU A 753 22.58 22.17 12.99
C LEU A 753 22.03 23.54 13.38
N PRO A 754 21.30 24.14 12.45
CA PRO A 754 20.33 25.22 12.69
C PRO A 754 18.86 24.73 12.80
N VAL A 755 18.37 24.49 14.02
CA VAL A 755 16.99 24.14 14.41
C VAL A 755 16.06 25.35 14.68
N SER A 756 14.91 25.42 14.00
CA SER A 756 13.69 26.06 14.54
C SER A 756 12.42 25.37 13.96
N ASN A 757 11.29 25.24 14.66
CA ASN A 757 10.89 25.81 15.96
C ASN A 757 9.88 24.81 16.68
N GLN A 758 8.58 25.06 16.97
CA GLN A 758 7.52 24.05 17.35
C GLN A 758 6.05 24.60 17.17
N SER A 759 4.96 24.07 16.56
CA SER A 759 3.47 24.41 16.70
C SER A 759 2.47 23.90 15.67
N VAL A 760 1.47 23.13 16.12
CA VAL A 760 0.09 23.56 16.48
C VAL A 760 -0.44 22.53 17.48
N LEU A 761 -1.10 22.95 18.58
CA LEU A 761 -1.72 22.03 19.55
C LEU A 761 -2.98 22.63 20.21
N ALA A 762 -4.15 22.28 19.69
CA ALA A 762 -5.46 22.40 20.38
C ALA A 762 -6.59 21.55 19.77
N THR A 763 -6.33 20.73 18.75
CA THR A 763 -7.32 19.88 18.07
C THR A 763 -6.67 18.61 17.56
N GLY A 764 -7.28 17.44 17.86
CA GLY A 764 -6.81 16.13 17.41
C GLY A 764 -7.09 15.89 15.92
N GLY A 765 -6.28 16.49 15.05
CA GLY A 765 -6.33 16.29 13.61
C GLY A 765 -5.32 17.19 12.89
N LEU A 766 -4.66 16.64 11.86
CA LEU A 766 -3.71 17.38 11.03
C LEU A 766 -4.38 18.61 10.40
N GLU A 767 -3.94 19.80 10.79
CA GLU A 767 -4.45 21.04 10.21
C GLU A 767 -4.03 21.20 8.75
N TRP A 768 -4.75 22.04 8.03
CA TRP A 768 -4.50 22.35 6.63
C TRP A 768 -4.25 23.86 6.50
N THR A 769 -3.36 24.26 5.60
CA THR A 769 -3.10 25.68 5.33
C THR A 769 -4.38 26.40 4.91
N GLU A 770 -4.55 27.64 5.37
CA GLU A 770 -5.44 28.61 4.75
C GLU A 770 -5.32 28.52 3.21
N PRO A 771 -6.42 28.28 2.46
CA PRO A 771 -6.31 28.01 1.03
C PRO A 771 -5.73 29.20 0.26
N VAL A 772 -4.77 28.94 -0.63
CA VAL A 772 -4.15 29.94 -1.49
C VAL A 772 -4.55 29.74 -2.96
N PRO A 773 -4.70 30.81 -3.75
CA PRO A 773 -5.00 30.69 -5.17
C PRO A 773 -3.74 30.23 -5.90
N LEU A 774 -3.87 29.25 -6.81
CA LEU A 774 -2.76 28.70 -7.59
C LEU A 774 -2.39 29.65 -8.75
N MET A 775 -1.74 30.76 -8.38
CA MET A 775 -1.58 31.96 -9.22
C MET A 775 -0.81 31.73 -10.52
N GLU A 776 0.10 30.76 -10.58
CA GLU A 776 0.83 30.41 -11.79
C GLU A 776 -0.03 29.62 -12.80
N VAL A 777 -1.09 28.95 -12.31
CA VAL A 777 -2.06 28.20 -13.13
C VAL A 777 -3.24 29.06 -13.54
N ASN A 778 -3.75 29.92 -12.66
CA ASN A 778 -4.96 30.74 -12.86
C ASN A 778 -4.79 31.85 -13.92
N SER A 779 -5.89 32.43 -14.42
CA SER A 779 -5.85 33.49 -15.45
C SER A 779 -6.99 34.50 -15.35
N GLU A 780 -6.66 35.79 -15.22
CA GLU A 780 -7.61 36.93 -15.21
C GLU A 780 -8.57 36.96 -16.43
N LEU A 781 -8.19 36.35 -17.57
CA LEU A 781 -8.96 36.33 -18.82
C LEU A 781 -9.74 35.02 -19.06
N ALA A 782 -9.81 34.15 -18.06
CA ALA A 782 -10.38 32.81 -18.18
C ALA A 782 -11.15 32.40 -16.91
N THR A 783 -11.58 31.14 -16.88
CA THR A 783 -12.08 30.48 -15.67
C THR A 783 -11.54 29.06 -15.63
N GLU A 784 -11.01 28.67 -14.47
CA GLU A 784 -10.37 27.38 -14.21
C GLU A 784 -11.31 26.46 -13.43
N TRP A 785 -11.52 25.25 -13.95
CA TRP A 785 -12.54 24.30 -13.51
C TRP A 785 -11.97 22.87 -13.46
N THR A 786 -12.51 22.02 -12.58
CA THR A 786 -12.24 20.58 -12.48
C THR A 786 -10.74 20.19 -12.54
N PRO A 787 -9.93 20.56 -11.54
CA PRO A 787 -8.55 20.10 -11.43
C PRO A 787 -8.48 18.57 -11.32
N PHE A 788 -7.38 18.00 -11.82
CA PHE A 788 -6.96 16.62 -11.64
C PHE A 788 -5.43 16.55 -11.66
N LEU A 789 -4.80 16.15 -10.55
CA LEU A 789 -3.37 15.90 -10.48
C LEU A 789 -3.09 14.45 -10.91
N SER A 790 -2.06 14.23 -11.72
CA SER A 790 -1.57 12.90 -12.08
C SER A 790 -1.04 12.13 -10.85
N PHE A 791 -1.03 10.80 -10.92
CA PHE A 791 -0.69 9.93 -9.79
C PHE A 791 0.78 10.04 -9.31
N ASP A 792 1.68 10.49 -10.18
CA ASP A 792 3.08 10.85 -9.86
C ASP A 792 3.21 12.22 -9.15
N GLY A 793 2.13 13.00 -9.09
CA GLY A 793 2.09 14.34 -8.51
C GLY A 793 2.74 15.44 -9.38
N LEU A 794 3.09 15.19 -10.64
CA LEU A 794 3.88 16.11 -11.47
C LEU A 794 3.09 16.92 -12.51
N THR A 795 1.90 16.47 -12.93
CA THR A 795 1.09 17.16 -13.95
C THR A 795 -0.32 17.47 -13.45
N LEU A 796 -0.66 18.76 -13.39
CA LEU A 796 -2.01 19.22 -13.10
C LEU A 796 -2.78 19.41 -14.41
N TYR A 797 -3.75 18.52 -14.65
CA TYR A 797 -4.75 18.65 -15.69
C TYR A 797 -5.94 19.46 -15.20
N PHE A 798 -6.46 20.38 -16.01
CA PHE A 798 -7.63 21.18 -15.64
C PHE A 798 -8.42 21.65 -16.86
N THR A 799 -9.67 22.07 -16.63
CA THR A 799 -10.52 22.72 -17.63
C THR A 799 -10.30 24.23 -17.58
N ARG A 800 -10.17 24.87 -18.74
CA ARG A 800 -10.12 26.34 -18.89
C ARG A 800 -11.15 26.83 -19.92
N VAL A 801 -11.94 27.84 -19.57
CA VAL A 801 -12.87 28.54 -20.50
C VAL A 801 -12.40 29.99 -20.70
N ARG A 802 -12.23 30.47 -21.94
CA ARG A 802 -11.72 31.83 -22.22
C ARG A 802 -12.84 32.80 -22.59
N SER A 803 -12.96 33.90 -21.85
CA SER A 803 -14.10 34.82 -21.96
C SER A 803 -14.21 35.55 -23.31
N GLU A 804 -13.09 35.84 -23.96
CA GLU A 804 -13.06 36.74 -25.13
C GLU A 804 -12.97 36.06 -26.50
N THR A 805 -12.56 34.79 -26.58
CA THR A 805 -12.19 34.15 -27.87
C THR A 805 -12.84 32.79 -28.15
N PHE A 806 -13.04 31.96 -27.13
CA PHE A 806 -13.66 30.64 -27.28
C PHE A 806 -14.55 30.34 -26.07
N TYR A 807 -15.87 30.36 -26.28
CA TYR A 807 -16.87 30.10 -25.24
C TYR A 807 -16.89 28.65 -24.72
N TYR A 808 -16.08 27.77 -25.32
CA TYR A 808 -15.98 26.35 -24.99
C TYR A 808 -14.84 26.11 -24.00
N GLY A 809 -15.10 25.27 -23.00
CA GLY A 809 -14.06 24.74 -22.12
C GLY A 809 -13.10 23.83 -22.87
N ARG A 810 -11.82 23.87 -22.48
CA ARG A 810 -10.71 23.10 -23.05
C ARG A 810 -9.85 22.51 -21.95
N ILE A 811 -9.23 21.36 -22.21
CA ILE A 811 -8.32 20.73 -21.25
C ILE A 811 -6.92 21.33 -21.42
N PHE A 812 -6.35 21.78 -20.31
CA PHE A 812 -5.00 22.30 -20.17
C PHE A 812 -4.20 21.38 -19.26
N GLU A 813 -2.88 21.38 -19.44
CA GLU A 813 -1.92 20.77 -18.52
C GLU A 813 -0.92 21.82 -18.05
N ALA A 814 -0.49 21.68 -16.80
CA ALA A 814 0.63 22.39 -16.23
C ALA A 814 1.53 21.39 -15.51
N ILE A 815 2.85 21.50 -15.71
CA ILE A 815 3.84 20.48 -15.32
C ILE A 815 4.75 21.07 -14.25
N ARG A 816 5.29 20.26 -13.35
CA ARG A 816 6.37 20.63 -12.42
C ARG A 816 7.45 19.54 -12.39
N GLU A 817 8.71 19.95 -12.20
CA GLU A 817 9.86 19.01 -12.23
C GLU A 817 9.93 18.09 -11.00
N GLN A 818 9.28 18.47 -9.90
CA GLN A 818 9.24 17.72 -8.64
C GLN A 818 7.92 17.98 -7.90
N PRO A 819 7.47 17.09 -6.99
CA PRO A 819 6.35 17.36 -6.10
C PRO A 819 6.55 18.67 -5.33
N TYR A 820 5.46 19.35 -5.00
CA TYR A 820 5.43 20.65 -4.31
C TYR A 820 6.10 21.84 -5.04
N GLY A 821 6.75 21.62 -6.19
CA GLY A 821 7.23 22.69 -7.07
C GLY A 821 6.12 23.46 -7.81
N PRO A 822 6.46 24.62 -8.41
CA PRO A 822 5.51 25.47 -9.15
C PRO A 822 5.14 24.88 -10.52
N PHE A 823 3.90 25.07 -10.94
CA PHE A 823 3.38 24.50 -12.18
C PHE A 823 3.69 25.37 -13.42
N THR A 824 4.74 25.02 -14.17
CA THR A 824 5.14 25.69 -15.42
C THR A 824 5.85 24.73 -16.40
N PRO A 825 5.54 24.77 -17.72
CA PRO A 825 4.65 25.68 -18.40
C PRO A 825 3.18 25.25 -18.35
N VAL A 826 2.27 26.23 -18.31
CA VAL A 826 0.83 26.02 -18.52
C VAL A 826 0.51 26.07 -20.01
N LYS A 827 -0.03 24.99 -20.58
CA LYS A 827 -0.42 24.90 -22.01
C LYS A 827 -1.75 24.18 -22.21
N GLU A 828 -2.38 24.43 -23.35
CA GLU A 828 -3.48 23.58 -23.83
C GLU A 828 -2.90 22.21 -24.22
N ILE A 829 -3.55 21.10 -23.86
CA ILE A 829 -2.95 19.77 -24.08
C ILE A 829 -2.72 19.50 -25.57
N ASP A 830 -1.56 18.91 -25.90
CA ASP A 830 -1.19 18.61 -27.27
C ASP A 830 -2.09 17.50 -27.85
N GLY A 831 -2.76 17.78 -28.97
CA GLY A 831 -3.46 16.76 -29.75
C GLY A 831 -4.76 17.20 -30.40
N THR A 832 -5.60 16.22 -30.72
CA THR A 832 -6.87 16.42 -31.45
C THR A 832 -8.10 16.40 -30.55
N LEU A 833 -7.97 15.96 -29.30
CA LEU A 833 -9.05 15.91 -28.30
C LEU A 833 -9.76 17.26 -28.12
N ASN A 834 -8.98 18.34 -27.96
CA ASN A 834 -9.47 19.73 -27.87
C ASN A 834 -10.02 20.30 -29.20
N SER A 835 -9.91 19.59 -30.33
CA SER A 835 -10.50 20.02 -31.61
C SER A 835 -12.00 19.70 -31.75
N SER A 836 -12.63 19.11 -30.72
CA SER A 836 -14.07 18.80 -30.70
C SER A 836 -14.96 20.06 -30.79
N PRO A 837 -16.02 20.10 -31.62
CA PRO A 837 -16.94 21.23 -31.72
C PRO A 837 -17.96 21.25 -30.57
N GLY A 838 -17.52 21.75 -29.42
CA GLY A 838 -18.26 21.84 -28.17
C GLY A 838 -17.31 22.07 -26.99
N HIS A 839 -17.82 22.14 -25.76
CA HIS A 839 -17.01 22.02 -24.54
C HIS A 839 -16.23 20.70 -24.49
N VAL A 840 -15.01 20.71 -23.96
CA VAL A 840 -14.16 19.54 -23.68
C VAL A 840 -13.55 19.72 -22.29
N ILE A 841 -13.99 18.94 -21.30
CA ILE A 841 -13.87 19.27 -19.87
C ILE A 841 -13.70 18.02 -18.99
N SER A 842 -13.40 18.26 -17.71
CA SER A 842 -13.37 17.23 -16.64
C SER A 842 -12.40 16.06 -16.91
N PRO A 843 -11.09 16.32 -17.08
CA PRO A 843 -10.10 15.25 -17.21
C PRO A 843 -10.02 14.40 -15.94
N TRP A 844 -9.80 13.09 -16.12
CA TRP A 844 -9.13 12.17 -15.20
C TRP A 844 -8.16 11.34 -16.04
N VAL A 845 -6.95 11.10 -15.55
CA VAL A 845 -5.88 10.40 -16.28
C VAL A 845 -5.44 9.18 -15.48
N SER A 846 -5.20 8.06 -16.16
CA SER A 846 -4.79 6.79 -15.54
C SER A 846 -3.41 6.87 -14.86
N PRO A 847 -3.08 5.98 -13.90
CA PRO A 847 -1.76 5.97 -13.27
C PRO A 847 -0.60 5.70 -14.23
N ASP A 848 -0.86 4.97 -15.32
CA ASP A 848 0.10 4.75 -16.41
C ASP A 848 0.22 5.94 -17.37
N ASN A 849 -0.53 7.03 -17.16
CA ASN A 849 -0.52 8.26 -17.95
C ASN A 849 -0.92 8.09 -19.45
N LEU A 850 -1.35 6.88 -19.86
CA LEU A 850 -1.69 6.55 -21.25
C LEU A 850 -3.17 6.77 -21.60
N ARG A 851 -4.07 6.93 -20.62
CA ARG A 851 -5.51 7.12 -20.86
C ARG A 851 -6.07 8.36 -20.20
N MET A 852 -7.00 9.01 -20.87
CA MET A 852 -7.76 10.15 -20.33
C MET A 852 -9.27 9.92 -20.49
N TYR A 853 -9.98 10.01 -19.38
CA TYR A 853 -11.44 10.01 -19.28
C TYR A 853 -11.92 11.46 -19.19
N TYR A 854 -12.89 11.86 -20.02
CA TYR A 854 -13.30 13.26 -20.13
C TYR A 854 -14.73 13.41 -20.69
N TYR A 855 -15.36 14.56 -20.45
CA TYR A 855 -16.64 14.91 -21.08
C TYR A 855 -16.44 15.83 -22.28
N THR A 856 -17.24 15.61 -23.34
CA THR A 856 -17.43 16.59 -24.41
C THR A 856 -18.92 16.92 -24.57
N GLU A 857 -19.21 18.16 -24.91
CA GLU A 857 -20.50 18.53 -25.49
C GLU A 857 -20.57 18.06 -26.95
N SER A 858 -21.74 17.65 -27.40
CA SER A 858 -22.04 17.34 -28.80
C SER A 858 -23.47 17.77 -29.14
N SER A 859 -23.88 17.62 -30.41
CA SER A 859 -25.28 17.83 -30.82
C SER A 859 -26.28 16.84 -30.19
N SER A 860 -25.79 15.81 -29.50
CA SER A 860 -26.57 14.82 -28.75
C SER A 860 -26.87 15.25 -27.30
N GLY A 861 -26.03 16.13 -26.74
CA GLY A 861 -25.93 16.39 -25.30
C GLY A 861 -24.47 16.24 -24.82
N TRP A 862 -24.27 16.00 -23.53
CA TRP A 862 -22.96 15.65 -22.97
C TRP A 862 -22.63 14.17 -23.20
N GLU A 863 -21.40 13.90 -23.62
CA GLU A 863 -20.88 12.56 -23.92
C GLU A 863 -19.63 12.30 -23.05
N LEU A 864 -19.66 11.24 -22.23
CA LEU A 864 -18.46 10.71 -21.56
C LEU A 864 -17.62 9.90 -22.56
N LYS A 865 -16.32 10.21 -22.63
CA LYS A 865 -15.35 9.59 -23.54
C LYS A 865 -14.11 9.10 -22.79
N VAL A 866 -13.49 8.06 -23.35
CA VAL A 866 -12.14 7.62 -23.03
C VAL A 866 -11.27 7.80 -24.27
N THR A 867 -10.04 8.27 -24.08
CA THR A 867 -9.00 8.29 -25.11
C THR A 867 -7.73 7.60 -24.60
N GLU A 868 -6.89 7.14 -25.52
CA GLU A 868 -5.69 6.34 -25.25
C GLU A 868 -4.57 6.79 -26.19
N ARG A 869 -3.35 6.94 -25.66
CA ARG A 869 -2.13 7.32 -26.40
C ARG A 869 -1.06 6.24 -26.25
N ALA A 870 -0.11 6.19 -27.19
CA ALA A 870 0.89 5.12 -27.23
C ALA A 870 2.05 5.32 -26.24
N THR A 871 2.39 6.57 -25.92
CA THR A 871 3.39 6.95 -24.90
C THR A 871 3.02 8.27 -24.22
N ASP A 872 3.61 8.56 -23.06
CA ASP A 872 3.48 9.82 -22.31
C ASP A 872 3.83 11.09 -23.10
N ASN A 873 4.56 10.96 -24.21
CA ASN A 873 4.95 12.07 -25.07
C ASN A 873 4.07 12.18 -26.34
N ASP A 874 3.16 11.24 -26.56
CA ASP A 874 2.24 11.27 -27.69
C ASP A 874 1.04 12.21 -27.44
N PRO A 875 0.57 12.91 -28.49
CA PRO A 875 -0.56 13.82 -28.40
C PRO A 875 -1.90 13.10 -28.25
N TRP A 876 -2.78 13.62 -27.40
CA TRP A 876 -4.07 13.01 -27.07
C TRP A 876 -5.03 12.97 -28.28
N PRO A 877 -5.47 11.77 -28.73
CA PRO A 877 -6.43 11.64 -29.82
C PRO A 877 -7.86 11.93 -29.36
N ILE A 878 -8.80 12.08 -30.31
CA ILE A 878 -10.24 12.16 -30.00
C ILE A 878 -10.71 10.78 -29.49
N GLY A 879 -11.27 10.76 -28.28
CA GLY A 879 -11.75 9.55 -27.61
C GLY A 879 -13.07 8.98 -28.13
N THR A 880 -13.36 7.75 -27.70
CA THR A 880 -14.58 6.98 -28.01
C THR A 880 -15.63 7.08 -26.90
N ASN A 881 -16.91 7.02 -27.26
CA ASN A 881 -18.02 7.10 -26.29
C ASN A 881 -18.09 5.85 -25.41
N ILE A 882 -18.13 6.05 -24.09
CA ILE A 882 -18.46 5.01 -23.10
C ILE A 882 -19.98 4.79 -23.15
N SER A 883 -20.42 4.01 -24.14
CA SER A 883 -21.80 4.01 -24.64
C SER A 883 -22.80 3.40 -23.64
N GLU A 884 -22.31 2.56 -22.75
CA GLU A 884 -23.01 1.90 -21.65
C GLU A 884 -23.22 2.80 -20.41
N LEU A 885 -22.50 3.93 -20.30
CA LEU A 885 -22.76 4.97 -19.31
C LEU A 885 -23.56 6.15 -19.91
N ASN A 886 -23.39 6.44 -21.20
CA ASN A 886 -24.11 7.48 -21.95
C ASN A 886 -25.60 7.11 -22.24
N VAL A 887 -26.31 6.56 -21.26
CA VAL A 887 -27.65 5.94 -21.44
C VAL A 887 -28.82 6.92 -21.37
N LEU A 888 -28.60 8.11 -20.80
CA LEU A 888 -29.64 9.12 -20.55
C LEU A 888 -29.14 10.55 -20.87
N ASN A 889 -30.02 11.37 -21.44
CA ASN A 889 -29.78 12.78 -21.71
C ASN A 889 -29.72 13.58 -20.41
N GLY A 890 -28.57 13.57 -19.71
CA GLY A 890 -28.40 14.27 -18.43
C GLY A 890 -27.17 13.89 -17.61
N LEU A 891 -26.15 13.23 -18.18
CA LEU A 891 -24.86 13.02 -17.50
C LEU A 891 -24.15 14.36 -17.31
N HIS A 892 -23.85 14.76 -16.08
CA HIS A 892 -23.19 16.03 -15.80
C HIS A 892 -21.92 15.84 -14.97
N GLN A 893 -20.80 15.76 -15.71
CA GLN A 893 -19.45 16.18 -15.30
C GLN A 893 -18.70 15.28 -14.31
N THR A 894 -17.38 15.52 -14.25
CA THR A 894 -16.39 14.85 -13.37
C THR A 894 -16.49 13.32 -13.34
N PRO A 895 -15.88 12.61 -14.32
CA PRO A 895 -15.55 11.21 -14.13
C PRO A 895 -14.34 11.15 -13.19
N ARG A 896 -14.40 10.32 -12.15
CA ARG A 896 -13.24 9.98 -11.32
C ARG A 896 -13.21 8.46 -11.12
N LEU A 897 -12.09 7.84 -11.44
CA LEU A 897 -11.93 6.40 -11.34
C LEU A 897 -10.95 6.07 -10.19
N THR A 898 -11.08 4.86 -9.64
CA THR A 898 -10.03 4.22 -8.83
C THR A 898 -8.78 3.98 -9.67
N ALA A 899 -7.62 3.78 -9.02
CA ALA A 899 -6.33 3.65 -9.73
C ALA A 899 -6.28 2.45 -10.71
N ASP A 900 -7.02 1.38 -10.39
CA ASP A 900 -7.21 0.19 -11.24
C ASP A 900 -8.13 0.40 -12.47
N GLU A 901 -8.72 1.60 -12.61
CA GLU A 901 -9.81 1.95 -13.53
C GLU A 901 -11.09 1.08 -13.44
N LEU A 902 -11.25 0.23 -12.41
CA LEU A 902 -12.35 -0.74 -12.33
C LEU A 902 -13.65 -0.13 -11.77
N THR A 903 -13.55 0.89 -10.93
CA THR A 903 -14.70 1.63 -10.40
C THR A 903 -14.69 3.07 -10.91
N ILE A 904 -15.82 3.54 -11.47
CA ILE A 904 -16.02 4.94 -11.86
C ILE A 904 -17.11 5.60 -11.01
N PHE A 905 -16.82 6.80 -10.52
CA PHE A 905 -17.75 7.71 -9.89
C PHE A 905 -18.01 8.92 -10.80
N PHE A 906 -19.27 9.35 -10.86
CA PHE A 906 -19.71 10.49 -11.68
C PHE A 906 -21.06 11.04 -11.16
N SER A 907 -21.46 12.22 -11.61
CA SER A 907 -22.72 12.86 -11.17
C SER A 907 -23.77 13.00 -12.26
N SER A 908 -25.04 12.96 -11.86
CA SER A 908 -26.19 13.26 -12.74
C SER A 908 -27.43 13.68 -11.93
N TYR A 909 -28.27 14.51 -12.56
CA TYR A 909 -29.49 15.08 -11.97
C TYR A 909 -30.79 14.46 -12.49
N ASP A 910 -30.75 13.76 -13.64
CA ASP A 910 -31.92 13.26 -14.38
C ASP A 910 -32.02 11.72 -14.37
N MET A 911 -31.14 11.02 -13.64
CA MET A 911 -31.14 9.55 -13.59
C MET A 911 -32.22 8.98 -12.63
N PRO A 912 -33.07 8.03 -13.08
CA PRO A 912 -34.14 7.47 -12.26
C PRO A 912 -33.64 6.76 -11.00
N GLY A 913 -34.03 7.25 -9.84
CA GLY A 913 -33.65 6.71 -8.53
C GLY A 913 -32.83 7.66 -7.66
N GLY A 914 -32.41 8.81 -8.21
CA GLY A 914 -31.79 9.89 -7.43
C GLY A 914 -32.75 10.56 -6.43
N TYR A 915 -32.17 11.24 -5.45
CA TYR A 915 -32.86 11.95 -4.37
C TYR A 915 -33.26 13.38 -4.76
N GLY A 916 -32.66 13.92 -5.83
CA GLY A 916 -33.10 15.13 -6.52
C GLY A 916 -32.24 16.34 -6.20
N GLY A 917 -31.75 16.98 -7.26
CA GLY A 917 -30.59 17.87 -7.22
C GLY A 917 -29.55 17.30 -8.16
N TYR A 918 -28.30 17.19 -7.72
CA TYR A 918 -27.30 16.35 -8.35
C TYR A 918 -27.09 15.17 -7.42
N ASP A 919 -27.09 13.97 -7.98
CA ASP A 919 -26.78 12.74 -7.27
C ASP A 919 -25.42 12.21 -7.76
N ILE A 920 -24.68 11.57 -6.86
CA ILE A 920 -23.45 10.81 -7.15
C ILE A 920 -23.82 9.35 -7.45
N TRP A 921 -23.23 8.83 -8.52
CA TRP A 921 -23.46 7.48 -9.03
C TRP A 921 -22.14 6.76 -9.25
N MET A 922 -22.19 5.43 -9.15
CA MET A 922 -21.05 4.53 -9.28
C MET A 922 -21.36 3.44 -10.32
N ALA A 923 -20.36 3.02 -11.08
CA ALA A 923 -20.39 1.79 -11.87
C ALA A 923 -19.05 1.04 -11.77
N THR A 924 -19.10 -0.28 -11.93
CA THR A 924 -17.92 -1.16 -11.81
C THR A 924 -17.77 -2.03 -13.06
N ARG A 925 -16.53 -2.43 -13.40
CA ARG A 925 -16.20 -3.38 -14.48
C ARG A 925 -15.15 -4.40 -14.01
N PRO A 926 -15.09 -5.61 -14.60
CA PRO A 926 -14.14 -6.64 -14.17
C PRO A 926 -12.70 -6.38 -14.59
N ASP A 927 -12.47 -5.60 -15.66
CA ASP A 927 -11.15 -5.28 -16.20
C ASP A 927 -11.16 -3.92 -16.93
N ARG A 928 -9.99 -3.37 -17.27
CA ARG A 928 -9.85 -2.03 -17.88
C ARG A 928 -10.28 -1.91 -19.36
N TYR A 929 -10.72 -2.99 -20.01
CA TYR A 929 -11.20 -3.03 -21.39
C TYR A 929 -12.70 -3.41 -21.48
N SER A 930 -13.22 -4.13 -20.49
CA SER A 930 -14.66 -4.42 -20.39
C SER A 930 -15.52 -3.15 -20.28
N PRO A 931 -16.77 -3.18 -20.78
CA PRO A 931 -17.76 -2.13 -20.52
C PRO A 931 -18.09 -2.01 -19.03
N PHE A 932 -18.48 -0.82 -18.60
CA PHE A 932 -19.03 -0.62 -17.25
C PHE A 932 -20.37 -1.34 -17.04
N GLY A 933 -20.53 -1.94 -15.86
CA GLY A 933 -21.71 -2.65 -15.43
C GLY A 933 -22.87 -1.74 -15.01
N GLN A 934 -23.77 -2.27 -14.19
CA GLN A 934 -24.98 -1.53 -13.79
C GLN A 934 -24.65 -0.30 -12.92
N VAL A 935 -25.03 0.88 -13.43
CA VAL A 935 -24.99 2.15 -12.69
C VAL A 935 -25.86 2.09 -11.43
N THR A 936 -25.28 2.51 -10.31
CA THR A 936 -25.87 2.44 -8.96
C THR A 936 -25.80 3.81 -8.28
N ASN A 937 -26.87 4.22 -7.59
CA ASN A 937 -26.91 5.48 -6.82
C ASN A 937 -26.23 5.27 -5.45
N LEU A 938 -25.37 6.19 -5.02
CA LEU A 938 -24.81 6.18 -3.66
C LEU A 938 -25.80 6.77 -2.65
N ALA A 939 -26.84 5.99 -2.34
CA ALA A 939 -27.94 6.39 -1.46
C ALA A 939 -27.52 6.73 -0.01
N GLU A 940 -26.34 6.29 0.40
CA GLU A 940 -25.68 6.63 1.67
C GLU A 940 -25.02 8.02 1.65
N ILE A 941 -24.60 8.50 0.48
CA ILE A 941 -23.98 9.83 0.29
C ILE A 941 -25.04 10.87 -0.07
N ASN A 942 -25.94 10.52 -1.00
CA ASN A 942 -26.84 11.46 -1.67
C ASN A 942 -27.98 11.98 -0.78
N THR A 943 -28.40 13.20 -1.07
CA THR A 943 -29.46 13.93 -0.38
C THR A 943 -30.37 14.64 -1.39
N ALA A 944 -31.41 15.34 -0.91
CA ALA A 944 -32.25 16.20 -1.76
C ALA A 944 -31.62 17.58 -2.07
N SER A 945 -30.28 17.62 -2.14
CA SER A 945 -29.45 18.81 -2.41
C SER A 945 -28.63 18.57 -3.68
N PHE A 946 -27.82 19.54 -4.09
CA PHE A 946 -26.74 19.21 -5.04
C PHE A 946 -25.66 18.45 -4.28
N ASP A 947 -25.37 17.22 -4.72
CA ASP A 947 -24.24 16.38 -4.34
C ASP A 947 -23.46 16.05 -5.62
N HIS A 948 -22.33 16.73 -5.83
CA HIS A 948 -21.62 16.79 -7.11
C HIS A 948 -20.11 16.57 -6.95
N ALA A 949 -19.43 16.45 -8.07
CA ALA A 949 -17.98 16.35 -8.19
C ALA A 949 -17.30 15.33 -7.24
N PRO A 950 -17.73 14.05 -7.29
CA PRO A 950 -17.01 12.99 -6.60
C PRO A 950 -15.53 12.98 -7.01
N PHE A 951 -14.64 12.78 -6.05
CA PHE A 951 -13.23 12.43 -6.22
C PHE A 951 -12.90 11.31 -5.24
N VAL A 952 -12.51 10.15 -5.78
CA VAL A 952 -12.14 8.99 -4.96
C VAL A 952 -10.61 8.94 -4.80
N SER A 953 -10.14 8.55 -3.62
CA SER A 953 -8.73 8.26 -3.36
C SER A 953 -8.23 7.08 -4.22
N PRO A 954 -6.91 6.95 -4.47
CA PRO A 954 -6.34 5.89 -5.31
C PRO A 954 -6.76 4.47 -4.92
N ASP A 955 -6.85 4.22 -3.61
CA ASP A 955 -7.25 2.96 -2.97
C ASP A 955 -8.77 2.66 -3.01
N GLY A 956 -9.60 3.61 -3.46
CA GLY A 956 -11.05 3.49 -3.49
C GLY A 956 -11.76 3.58 -2.14
N LEU A 957 -11.07 3.94 -1.05
CA LEU A 957 -11.62 3.90 0.32
C LEU A 957 -12.19 5.24 0.81
N THR A 958 -11.77 6.38 0.28
CA THR A 958 -12.30 7.71 0.64
C THR A 958 -12.86 8.45 -0.56
N LEU A 959 -14.07 8.97 -0.42
CA LEU A 959 -14.78 9.76 -1.42
C LEU A 959 -14.93 11.21 -0.94
N TYR A 960 -14.23 12.12 -1.61
CA TYR A 960 -14.41 13.57 -1.51
C TYR A 960 -15.49 14.02 -2.50
N PHE A 961 -16.27 15.05 -2.17
CA PHE A 961 -17.29 15.61 -3.08
C PHE A 961 -17.66 17.04 -2.68
N ASP A 962 -18.35 17.77 -3.56
CA ASP A 962 -18.98 19.05 -3.18
C ASP A 962 -20.50 18.89 -2.99
N SER A 963 -21.04 19.61 -2.01
CA SER A 963 -22.47 19.54 -1.68
C SER A 963 -23.01 20.88 -1.20
N ASN A 964 -24.30 21.12 -1.46
CA ASN A 964 -25.03 22.26 -0.88
C ASN A 964 -26.02 21.89 0.25
N ARG A 965 -25.86 20.72 0.87
CA ARG A 965 -26.67 20.25 2.02
C ARG A 965 -26.76 21.21 3.22
N ASN A 966 -25.76 22.09 3.38
CA ASN A 966 -25.70 23.12 4.42
C ASN A 966 -26.26 24.50 3.97
N GLY A 967 -26.76 24.62 2.74
CA GLY A 967 -27.28 25.89 2.17
C GLY A 967 -26.24 26.77 1.46
N LYS A 968 -24.98 26.34 1.40
CA LYS A 968 -23.88 26.86 0.56
C LYS A 968 -23.12 25.67 -0.06
N ASN A 969 -22.39 25.87 -1.17
CA ASN A 969 -21.53 24.83 -1.75
C ASN A 969 -20.24 24.69 -0.93
N GLN A 970 -20.03 23.53 -0.31
CA GLN A 970 -18.90 23.21 0.56
C GLN A 970 -18.35 21.82 0.20
N LEU A 971 -17.09 21.54 0.55
CA LEU A 971 -16.49 20.22 0.33
C LEU A 971 -16.77 19.28 1.51
N PHE A 972 -16.95 18.01 1.18
CA PHE A 972 -17.21 16.93 2.14
C PHE A 972 -16.34 15.72 1.82
N ARG A 973 -16.13 14.85 2.81
CA ARG A 973 -15.55 13.50 2.63
C ARG A 973 -16.44 12.43 3.25
N ALA A 974 -16.32 11.20 2.79
CA ALA A 974 -16.81 10.00 3.46
C ALA A 974 -15.89 8.82 3.16
N SER A 975 -15.68 7.93 4.15
CA SER A 975 -14.73 6.81 4.03
C SER A 975 -15.38 5.46 4.32
N ARG A 976 -14.78 4.38 3.81
CA ARG A 976 -15.21 2.97 3.99
C ARG A 976 -14.01 2.08 4.28
N ARG A 977 -14.25 0.95 4.97
CA ARG A 977 -13.17 0.05 5.43
C ARG A 977 -12.68 -0.92 4.34
N SER A 978 -13.50 -1.17 3.32
CA SER A 978 -13.16 -2.05 2.20
C SER A 978 -13.87 -1.63 0.90
N LEU A 979 -13.34 -2.05 -0.26
CA LEU A 979 -13.96 -1.83 -1.57
C LEU A 979 -15.36 -2.46 -1.71
N SER A 980 -15.66 -3.47 -0.88
CA SER A 980 -16.96 -4.16 -0.81
C SER A 980 -17.99 -3.48 0.09
N GLU A 981 -17.62 -2.46 0.86
CA GLU A 981 -18.50 -1.76 1.79
C GLU A 981 -19.10 -0.48 1.19
N GLN A 982 -20.21 -0.05 1.80
CA GLN A 982 -20.79 1.27 1.61
C GLN A 982 -19.93 2.36 2.28
N PHE A 983 -20.06 3.60 1.82
CA PHE A 983 -19.42 4.74 2.49
C PHE A 983 -20.09 5.04 3.83
N GLY A 984 -19.28 5.39 4.83
CA GLY A 984 -19.70 5.69 6.19
C GLY A 984 -20.21 7.13 6.37
N ASN A 985 -19.89 7.72 7.52
CA ASN A 985 -20.32 9.08 7.84
C ASN A 985 -19.78 10.11 6.84
N VAL A 986 -20.62 11.08 6.50
CA VAL A 986 -20.24 12.25 5.70
C VAL A 986 -19.77 13.36 6.63
N GLU A 987 -18.55 13.84 6.41
CA GLU A 987 -17.88 14.90 7.17
C GLU A 987 -17.70 16.15 6.31
N HIS A 988 -17.87 17.34 6.89
CA HIS A 988 -17.68 18.64 6.24
C HIS A 988 -16.23 19.11 6.41
N LEU A 989 -15.58 19.48 5.30
CA LEU A 989 -14.22 20.02 5.30
C LEU A 989 -14.26 21.54 5.53
N SER A 990 -14.40 21.95 6.78
CA SER A 990 -14.51 23.37 7.15
C SER A 990 -13.25 24.20 6.86
N PHE A 991 -12.06 23.59 6.76
CA PHE A 991 -10.80 24.29 6.47
C PHE A 991 -10.70 24.87 5.04
N VAL A 992 -11.63 24.49 4.13
CA VAL A 992 -11.76 25.10 2.79
C VAL A 992 -13.00 26.02 2.66
N ASP A 993 -13.63 26.40 3.76
CA ASP A 993 -14.79 27.30 3.76
C ASP A 993 -14.39 28.76 3.44
N MET A 994 -14.23 29.07 2.16
CA MET A 994 -14.01 30.44 1.68
C MET A 994 -15.15 31.37 2.16
N PRO A 995 -14.91 32.66 2.45
CA PRO A 995 -15.93 33.59 2.99
C PRO A 995 -17.24 33.66 2.18
N GLU A 996 -17.14 33.58 0.85
CA GLU A 996 -18.30 33.48 -0.06
C GLU A 996 -19.03 32.13 0.07
N GLY A 997 -18.30 31.05 0.32
CA GLY A 997 -18.79 29.68 0.52
C GLY A 997 -19.17 28.99 -0.78
N ALA A 998 -18.13 28.74 -1.60
CA ALA A 998 -18.21 27.96 -2.82
C ALA A 998 -16.87 27.23 -3.04
N GLY A 999 -16.64 26.15 -2.29
CA GLY A 999 -15.64 25.14 -2.64
C GLY A 999 -16.29 24.08 -3.52
N ALA A 1000 -15.72 23.78 -4.69
CA ALA A 1000 -16.25 22.81 -5.64
C ALA A 1000 -15.14 22.01 -6.35
N HIS A 1001 -15.48 20.87 -6.94
CA HIS A 1001 -14.55 20.05 -7.74
C HIS A 1001 -13.22 19.68 -7.03
N PRO A 1002 -13.26 18.91 -5.93
CA PRO A 1002 -12.06 18.44 -5.25
C PRO A 1002 -11.16 17.58 -6.14
N CYS A 1003 -9.85 17.69 -5.91
CA CYS A 1003 -8.84 16.72 -6.28
C CYS A 1003 -7.79 16.65 -5.19
N VAL A 1004 -7.55 15.47 -4.64
CA VAL A 1004 -6.49 15.24 -3.64
C VAL A 1004 -5.29 14.57 -4.32
N SER A 1005 -4.07 14.89 -3.89
CA SER A 1005 -2.86 14.19 -4.34
C SER A 1005 -2.84 12.72 -3.89
N SER A 1006 -2.03 11.90 -4.56
CA SER A 1006 -1.90 10.46 -4.30
C SER A 1006 -1.36 10.13 -2.91
N ASP A 1007 -0.62 11.04 -2.30
CA ASP A 1007 -0.13 10.98 -0.91
C ASP A 1007 -1.14 11.57 0.12
N GLY A 1008 -2.30 12.06 -0.31
CA GLY A 1008 -3.33 12.64 0.55
C GLY A 1008 -3.00 14.03 1.12
N ARG A 1009 -1.81 14.58 0.84
CA ARG A 1009 -1.25 15.79 1.49
C ARG A 1009 -1.68 17.11 0.87
N THR A 1010 -2.13 17.14 -0.38
CA THR A 1010 -2.54 18.38 -1.06
C THR A 1010 -3.96 18.25 -1.60
N ILE A 1011 -4.82 19.24 -1.34
CA ILE A 1011 -6.15 19.34 -1.95
C ILE A 1011 -6.23 20.57 -2.86
N TYR A 1012 -6.56 20.31 -4.12
CA TYR A 1012 -6.89 21.32 -5.13
C TYR A 1012 -8.41 21.37 -5.26
N PHE A 1013 -8.96 22.57 -5.35
CA PHE A 1013 -10.40 22.78 -5.53
C PHE A 1013 -10.67 24.09 -6.29
N VAL A 1014 -11.91 24.32 -6.68
CA VAL A 1014 -12.31 25.52 -7.43
C VAL A 1014 -13.09 26.45 -6.50
N SER A 1015 -12.70 27.73 -6.47
CA SER A 1015 -13.47 28.80 -5.85
C SER A 1015 -13.29 30.13 -6.60
N MET A 1016 -14.36 30.93 -6.67
CA MET A 1016 -14.44 32.12 -7.53
C MET A 1016 -13.99 31.88 -9.00
N ALA A 1017 -14.17 30.65 -9.51
CA ALA A 1017 -13.71 30.21 -10.84
C ALA A 1017 -12.18 30.25 -11.07
N ASN A 1018 -11.40 30.25 -9.98
CA ASN A 1018 -9.96 29.97 -9.92
C ASN A 1018 -9.73 28.60 -9.27
N ILE A 1019 -8.60 27.96 -9.54
CA ILE A 1019 -8.09 26.84 -8.73
C ILE A 1019 -7.41 27.40 -7.49
N TRP A 1020 -7.77 26.85 -6.34
CA TRP A 1020 -7.15 27.05 -5.04
C TRP A 1020 -6.50 25.74 -4.60
N VAL A 1021 -5.46 25.87 -3.78
CA VAL A 1021 -4.75 24.75 -3.18
C VAL A 1021 -4.66 24.97 -1.67
N SER A 1022 -4.80 23.88 -0.92
CA SER A 1022 -4.52 23.82 0.51
C SER A 1022 -3.65 22.59 0.77
N TYR A 1023 -2.65 22.75 1.61
CA TYR A 1023 -1.68 21.72 1.96
C TYR A 1023 -1.96 21.25 3.38
N ARG A 1024 -1.94 19.95 3.62
CA ARG A 1024 -2.00 19.38 4.97
C ARG A 1024 -0.67 19.70 5.64
N LEU A 1025 -0.72 20.46 6.73
CA LEU A 1025 0.47 20.81 7.49
C LEU A 1025 1.01 19.56 8.18
N GLU A 1026 2.32 19.41 8.10
CA GLU A 1026 3.03 18.26 8.64
C GLU A 1026 3.56 18.56 10.05
N PRO A 1027 3.75 17.55 10.94
CA PRO A 1027 4.18 17.72 12.33
C PRO A 1027 5.41 18.60 12.59
N TYR A 1028 6.25 18.88 11.59
CA TYR A 1028 7.41 19.78 11.69
C TYR A 1028 7.11 21.26 11.33
N GLU A 1029 6.03 21.56 10.59
CA GLU A 1029 5.45 22.91 10.45
C GLU A 1029 4.46 23.14 11.58
N LEU A 1030 3.73 22.07 11.93
CA LEU A 1030 3.26 21.78 13.28
C LEU A 1030 4.40 21.77 14.33
N ALA A 1031 5.65 21.98 13.91
CA ALA A 1031 6.81 22.33 14.70
C ALA A 1031 7.45 23.72 14.34
N VAL A 1032 6.68 24.84 14.24
CA VAL A 1032 7.26 26.21 14.25
C VAL A 1032 6.80 27.23 15.37
N ILE A 1033 5.54 27.67 15.49
CA ILE A 1033 5.13 28.91 16.24
C ILE A 1033 4.98 28.91 17.82
N LEU A 1034 4.77 27.76 18.48
CA LEU A 1034 4.52 27.31 19.88
C LEU A 1034 5.79 27.10 20.72
N THR A 1035 7.00 26.90 20.20
CA THR A 1035 8.18 26.98 21.10
C THR A 1035 8.32 28.42 21.52
N GLU A 1036 8.30 29.34 20.57
CA GLU A 1036 8.27 30.76 20.88
C GLU A 1036 7.03 31.12 21.69
N ASP A 1037 5.81 30.71 21.30
CA ASP A 1037 4.61 31.08 22.07
C ASP A 1037 4.49 30.36 23.44
N ALA A 1038 4.89 29.08 23.58
CA ALA A 1038 4.84 28.38 24.89
C ALA A 1038 6.02 28.73 25.81
N ILE A 1039 7.23 28.96 25.28
CA ILE A 1039 8.35 29.47 26.07
C ILE A 1039 8.08 30.93 26.45
N ALA A 1040 7.57 31.77 25.55
CA ALA A 1040 7.17 33.14 25.89
C ALA A 1040 6.06 33.16 26.96
N ARG A 1041 5.01 32.31 26.82
CA ARG A 1041 3.97 32.17 27.87
C ARG A 1041 4.54 31.65 29.18
N LYS A 1042 5.50 30.71 29.19
CA LYS A 1042 6.16 30.26 30.43
C LYS A 1042 7.07 31.33 31.02
N VAL A 1043 7.82 32.09 30.22
CA VAL A 1043 8.58 33.26 30.69
C VAL A 1043 7.63 34.30 31.29
N GLU A 1044 6.50 34.60 30.65
CA GLU A 1044 5.47 35.52 31.17
C GLU A 1044 4.85 35.03 32.49
N VAL A 1045 4.85 33.71 32.75
CA VAL A 1045 4.44 33.12 34.05
C VAL A 1045 5.55 33.22 35.08
N LEU A 1046 6.80 32.89 34.75
CA LEU A 1046 7.95 32.99 35.65
C LEU A 1046 8.23 34.44 36.06
N GLU A 1047 8.09 35.40 35.14
CA GLU A 1047 8.15 36.84 35.43
C GLU A 1047 7.06 37.27 36.43
N LYS A 1048 5.83 36.75 36.30
CA LYS A 1048 4.74 37.03 37.25
C LYS A 1048 5.01 36.41 38.62
N ILE A 1049 5.53 35.19 38.68
CA ILE A 1049 5.92 34.52 39.93
C ILE A 1049 7.04 35.30 40.61
N ASN A 1050 8.09 35.69 39.89
CA ASN A 1050 9.18 36.49 40.43
C ASN A 1050 8.69 37.85 40.94
N ALA A 1051 7.85 38.56 40.17
CA ALA A 1051 7.24 39.82 40.58
C ALA A 1051 6.31 39.70 41.81
N GLU A 1052 5.73 38.52 42.08
CA GLU A 1052 4.95 38.25 43.29
C GLU A 1052 5.86 37.89 44.49
N LEU A 1053 6.94 37.14 44.26
CA LEU A 1053 7.98 36.88 45.26
C LEU A 1053 8.69 38.17 45.71
N GLU A 1054 8.91 39.14 44.80
CA GLU A 1054 9.40 40.49 45.15
C GLU A 1054 8.41 41.25 46.04
N LYS A 1055 7.09 41.15 45.79
CA LYS A 1055 6.06 41.76 46.65
C LYS A 1055 6.02 41.12 48.03
N GLU A 1056 6.08 39.79 48.12
CA GLU A 1056 6.23 39.09 49.39
C GLU A 1056 7.48 39.57 50.12
N LEU A 1057 8.64 39.60 49.45
CA LEU A 1057 9.90 40.06 50.02
C LEU A 1057 9.76 41.47 50.60
N ALA A 1058 9.22 42.42 49.83
CA ALA A 1058 8.97 43.79 50.29
C ALA A 1058 8.01 43.86 51.48
N ALA A 1059 6.97 43.01 51.52
CA ALA A 1059 6.08 42.89 52.67
C ALA A 1059 6.80 42.34 53.92
N TYR A 1060 7.68 41.33 53.77
CA TYR A 1060 8.52 40.82 54.85
C TYR A 1060 9.56 41.85 55.32
N GLU A 1061 10.11 42.69 54.45
CA GLU A 1061 11.00 43.79 54.83
C GLU A 1061 10.26 44.89 55.62
N ALA A 1062 9.06 45.28 55.19
CA ALA A 1062 8.21 46.21 55.93
C ALA A 1062 7.79 45.65 57.30
N LEU A 1063 7.54 44.33 57.39
CA LEU A 1063 7.29 43.64 58.65
C LEU A 1063 8.52 43.63 59.56
N GLU A 1064 9.73 43.47 58.99
CA GLU A 1064 10.99 43.53 59.71
C GLU A 1064 11.25 44.93 60.31
N GLU A 1065 11.08 46.01 59.52
CA GLU A 1065 11.14 47.40 60.03
C GLU A 1065 10.12 47.65 61.15
N TRP A 1066 8.88 47.16 60.99
CA TRP A 1066 7.84 47.28 62.02
C TRP A 1066 8.24 46.57 63.31
N PHE A 1067 8.78 45.35 63.24
CA PHE A 1067 9.25 44.61 64.42
C PHE A 1067 10.48 45.24 65.09
N GLU A 1068 11.38 45.88 64.33
CA GLU A 1068 12.49 46.66 64.92
C GLU A 1068 12.00 47.90 65.68
N SER A 1069 10.80 48.41 65.37
CA SER A 1069 10.21 49.56 66.07
C SER A 1069 9.57 49.26 67.44
N GLY A 1070 9.23 48.00 67.76
CA GLY A 1070 8.23 47.70 68.80
C GLY A 1070 8.31 46.38 69.57
N TYR A 1071 9.18 46.29 70.58
CA TYR A 1071 9.01 45.58 71.88
C TYR A 1071 8.57 44.10 71.98
N TYR A 1072 8.45 43.32 70.89
CA TYR A 1072 8.27 41.84 70.96
C TYR A 1072 9.25 41.03 70.08
N GLY A 1073 10.14 41.68 69.32
CA GLY A 1073 10.96 41.09 68.25
C GLY A 1073 12.14 40.17 68.66
N HIS A 1074 11.94 39.19 69.54
CA HIS A 1074 12.98 38.21 69.93
C HIS A 1074 12.62 36.73 69.80
N LEU A 1075 11.34 36.34 69.65
CA LEU A 1075 11.01 34.95 69.31
C LEU A 1075 10.99 34.69 67.80
N TYR A 1076 10.42 35.62 67.01
CA TYR A 1076 10.11 35.40 65.59
C TYR A 1076 11.20 35.90 64.62
N LYS A 1077 12.19 36.66 65.07
CA LYS A 1077 13.19 37.25 64.15
C LYS A 1077 14.10 36.20 63.50
N GLY A 1078 14.31 35.04 64.14
CA GLY A 1078 15.02 33.91 63.52
C GLY A 1078 14.23 33.29 62.35
N ASP A 1079 12.92 33.13 62.53
CA ASP A 1079 12.04 32.54 61.52
C ASP A 1079 11.77 33.50 60.36
N ILE A 1080 11.62 34.80 60.64
CA ILE A 1080 11.52 35.86 59.62
C ILE A 1080 12.81 35.92 58.78
N VAL A 1081 13.99 35.92 59.41
CA VAL A 1081 15.27 35.90 58.67
C VAL A 1081 15.41 34.61 57.85
N THR A 1082 14.95 33.48 58.36
CA THR A 1082 14.97 32.19 57.62
C THR A 1082 13.99 32.21 56.44
N ALA A 1083 12.80 32.80 56.60
CA ALA A 1083 11.83 32.97 55.52
C ALA A 1083 12.35 33.93 54.44
N LYS A 1084 12.91 35.08 54.84
CA LYS A 1084 13.56 36.05 53.95
C LYS A 1084 14.72 35.44 53.17
N GLN A 1085 15.57 34.65 53.83
CA GLN A 1085 16.65 33.92 53.18
C GLN A 1085 16.13 32.92 52.14
N LYS A 1086 15.02 32.22 52.42
CA LYS A 1086 14.37 31.31 51.46
C LYS A 1086 13.73 32.03 50.28
N ILE A 1087 13.08 33.19 50.50
CA ILE A 1087 12.51 34.00 49.40
C ILE A 1087 13.63 34.48 48.47
N TYR A 1088 14.74 35.00 49.03
CA TYR A 1088 15.92 35.33 48.22
C TYR A 1088 16.49 34.14 47.46
N SER A 1089 16.55 32.94 48.07
CA SER A 1089 16.98 31.73 47.37
C SER A 1089 16.02 31.30 46.26
N ALA A 1090 14.72 31.52 46.40
CA ALA A 1090 13.73 31.25 45.35
C ALA A 1090 13.84 32.26 44.20
N ILE A 1091 13.81 33.57 44.49
CA ILE A 1091 14.03 34.64 43.49
C ILE A 1091 15.32 34.41 42.70
N GLN A 1092 16.43 34.12 43.39
CA GLN A 1092 17.71 33.86 42.75
C GLN A 1092 17.70 32.58 41.87
N HIS A 1093 16.81 31.62 42.13
CA HIS A 1093 16.69 30.40 41.35
C HIS A 1093 15.77 30.62 40.13
N GLU A 1094 14.65 31.33 40.30
CA GLU A 1094 13.78 31.80 39.20
C GLU A 1094 14.55 32.70 38.21
N GLU A 1095 15.37 33.63 38.70
CA GLU A 1095 16.30 34.43 37.88
C GLU A 1095 17.26 33.55 37.04
N GLN A 1096 17.69 32.40 37.57
CA GLN A 1096 18.54 31.45 36.84
C GLN A 1096 17.75 30.60 35.83
N SER A 1097 16.53 30.20 36.15
CA SER A 1097 15.61 29.53 35.22
C SER A 1097 15.31 30.41 34.00
N ILE A 1098 15.05 31.70 34.21
CA ILE A 1098 14.80 32.67 33.14
C ILE A 1098 16.07 32.88 32.29
N ASP A 1099 17.23 33.15 32.92
CA ASP A 1099 18.52 33.36 32.25
C ASP A 1099 19.03 32.11 31.48
N ALA A 1100 18.62 30.90 31.87
CA ALA A 1100 18.88 29.66 31.15
C ALA A 1100 17.94 29.50 29.94
N LEU A 1101 16.64 29.71 30.11
CA LEU A 1101 15.64 29.71 29.04
C LEU A 1101 15.96 30.74 27.95
N GLU A 1102 16.32 31.98 28.31
CA GLU A 1102 16.72 33.02 27.34
C GLU A 1102 17.93 32.60 26.49
N LYS A 1103 18.92 31.91 27.09
CA LYS A 1103 20.10 31.40 26.36
C LYS A 1103 19.78 30.21 25.48
N SER A 1104 18.82 29.38 25.89
CA SER A 1104 18.30 28.29 25.08
C SER A 1104 17.54 28.82 23.85
N ILE A 1105 16.76 29.90 24.00
CA ILE A 1105 16.14 30.63 22.88
C ILE A 1105 17.20 31.20 21.93
N GLU A 1106 18.21 31.91 22.44
CA GLU A 1106 19.21 32.56 21.57
C GLU A 1106 20.08 31.52 20.82
N LYS A 1107 20.44 30.41 21.48
CA LYS A 1107 21.06 29.25 20.82
C LYS A 1107 20.22 28.74 19.64
N LEU A 1108 18.89 28.68 19.77
CA LEU A 1108 17.98 28.25 18.71
C LEU A 1108 17.84 29.27 17.56
N LYS A 1109 18.07 30.58 17.79
CA LYS A 1109 18.04 31.60 16.72
C LYS A 1109 19.35 31.70 15.93
N ASP A 1110 20.48 31.60 16.62
CA ASP A 1110 21.79 31.41 15.98
C ASP A 1110 21.76 30.12 15.15
N ALA A 1111 21.26 29.04 15.77
CA ALA A 1111 20.85 27.81 15.12
C ALA A 1111 19.52 27.97 14.35
N LEU A 1112 19.35 29.02 13.54
CA LEU A 1112 18.33 29.06 12.47
C LEU A 1112 18.90 29.78 11.26
N SER A 1113 19.50 30.94 11.54
CA SER A 1113 20.13 31.83 10.56
C SER A 1113 21.19 31.15 9.68
N ALA A 1114 21.72 29.99 10.10
CA ALA A 1114 22.72 29.23 9.37
C ALA A 1114 22.18 28.13 8.43
N LEU A 1115 20.88 27.77 8.43
CA LEU A 1115 20.36 26.71 7.53
C LEU A 1115 20.04 27.22 6.11
N GLY A 1116 19.90 28.53 5.95
CA GLY A 1116 19.46 29.14 4.69
C GLY A 1116 17.95 29.28 4.52
N TYR A 1117 17.13 28.87 5.51
CA TYR A 1117 15.68 29.16 5.58
C TYR A 1117 15.38 30.63 5.96
N ASP A 1118 16.12 31.58 5.41
CA ASP A 1118 15.85 33.02 5.58
C ASP A 1118 14.99 33.48 4.38
N PRO A 1119 13.68 33.74 4.56
CA PRO A 1119 12.80 34.18 3.49
C PRO A 1119 13.30 35.50 2.88
N ALA A 1120 12.86 35.82 1.67
CA ALA A 1120 13.30 37.05 1.05
C ALA A 1120 12.83 38.26 1.90
N GLY A 1121 13.76 39.12 2.35
CA GLY A 1121 13.37 40.31 3.12
C GLY A 1121 12.44 41.19 2.30
N GLN A 1122 11.50 41.92 2.93
CA GLN A 1122 10.63 42.81 2.15
C GLN A 1122 11.44 43.89 1.41
N ALA A 1123 11.02 44.18 0.17
CA ALA A 1123 11.53 45.29 -0.61
C ALA A 1123 11.47 46.59 0.21
N SER A 1124 12.51 47.42 0.14
CA SER A 1124 12.67 48.59 1.01
C SER A 1124 13.20 49.82 0.27
N ASN A 1125 13.20 50.98 0.93
CA ASN A 1125 13.68 52.26 0.37
C ASN A 1125 13.15 52.59 -1.04
N PRO A 1126 11.82 52.68 -1.25
CA PRO A 1126 11.24 53.00 -2.55
C PRO A 1126 11.68 54.37 -3.07
N ASN A 1127 11.92 54.44 -4.37
CA ASN A 1127 12.08 55.67 -5.15
C ASN A 1127 11.30 55.51 -6.47
N PRO A 1128 10.22 56.28 -6.73
CA PRO A 1128 9.70 57.39 -5.92
C PRO A 1128 9.25 56.97 -4.51
N ALA A 1129 9.60 57.77 -3.51
CA ALA A 1129 9.28 57.46 -2.11
C ALA A 1129 7.77 57.44 -1.87
N ASP A 1130 7.32 56.61 -0.92
CA ASP A 1130 5.89 56.49 -0.62
C ASP A 1130 5.26 57.83 -0.21
N GLY A 1131 4.07 58.09 -0.72
CA GLY A 1131 3.32 59.34 -0.55
C GLY A 1131 3.86 60.52 -1.35
N SER A 1132 4.88 60.34 -2.20
CA SER A 1132 5.49 61.44 -2.96
C SER A 1132 4.54 62.09 -3.98
N ILE A 1133 4.79 63.37 -4.28
CA ILE A 1133 4.00 64.22 -5.17
C ILE A 1133 4.93 64.97 -6.13
N ASP A 1134 4.38 65.43 -7.26
CA ASP A 1134 5.10 66.09 -8.35
C ASP A 1134 6.25 65.25 -8.94
N VAL A 1135 6.07 63.92 -8.95
CA VAL A 1135 6.98 62.96 -9.62
C VAL A 1135 6.91 63.15 -11.14
N ASP A 1136 8.04 63.03 -11.85
CA ASP A 1136 8.06 63.15 -13.31
C ASP A 1136 7.21 62.04 -13.98
N ILE A 1137 6.69 62.31 -15.17
CA ILE A 1137 5.89 61.33 -15.92
C ILE A 1137 6.76 60.25 -16.57
N ASP A 1138 8.04 60.53 -16.81
CA ASP A 1138 9.03 59.59 -17.36
C ASP A 1138 10.00 59.12 -16.24
N ALA A 1139 9.46 58.82 -15.04
CA ALA A 1139 10.25 58.43 -13.86
C ALA A 1139 10.29 56.90 -13.65
N ASP A 1140 11.50 56.33 -13.67
CA ASP A 1140 11.77 54.95 -13.27
C ASP A 1140 11.43 54.69 -11.79
N LEU A 1141 10.94 53.48 -11.50
CA LEU A 1141 10.80 52.94 -10.14
C LEU A 1141 12.08 52.20 -9.74
N SER A 1142 12.43 52.24 -8.46
CA SER A 1142 13.65 51.64 -7.93
C SER A 1142 13.55 51.40 -6.42
N TRP A 1143 14.14 50.30 -5.94
CA TRP A 1143 14.07 49.88 -4.53
C TRP A 1143 15.41 49.31 -4.07
N THR A 1144 15.55 49.13 -2.76
CA THR A 1144 16.53 48.22 -2.18
C THR A 1144 15.90 46.83 -2.12
N ALA A 1145 16.52 45.87 -2.79
CA ALA A 1145 16.10 44.47 -2.77
C ALA A 1145 16.08 43.90 -1.35
N GLY A 1146 15.24 42.91 -1.13
CA GLY A 1146 15.24 42.06 0.06
C GLY A 1146 16.57 41.40 0.36
N SER A 1147 16.81 41.05 1.63
CA SER A 1147 17.79 40.00 1.96
C SER A 1147 17.41 38.72 1.20
N ASN A 1148 18.40 38.01 0.65
CA ASN A 1148 18.22 36.72 -0.05
C ASN A 1148 17.29 36.72 -1.28
N ALA A 1149 16.81 37.88 -1.73
CA ALA A 1149 16.05 37.99 -2.97
C ALA A 1149 16.92 37.67 -4.20
N VAL A 1150 16.40 36.82 -5.08
CA VAL A 1150 17.03 36.41 -6.35
C VAL A 1150 16.33 37.05 -7.55
N SER A 1151 15.02 37.27 -7.46
CA SER A 1151 14.26 38.11 -8.38
C SER A 1151 13.12 38.84 -7.68
N HIS A 1152 12.39 39.67 -8.43
CA HIS A 1152 11.41 40.61 -7.92
C HIS A 1152 10.15 40.55 -8.78
N ASP A 1153 9.00 40.29 -8.15
CA ASP A 1153 7.68 40.33 -8.77
C ASP A 1153 7.09 41.74 -8.65
N ILE A 1154 6.96 42.41 -9.79
CA ILE A 1154 6.57 43.83 -9.85
C ILE A 1154 5.07 43.96 -10.01
N TYR A 1155 4.45 44.77 -9.15
CA TYR A 1155 3.08 45.21 -9.28
C TYR A 1155 3.03 46.73 -9.44
N PHE A 1156 2.30 47.22 -10.44
CA PHE A 1156 2.16 48.66 -10.73
C PHE A 1156 0.77 48.98 -11.29
N GLY A 1157 0.19 50.12 -10.93
CA GLY A 1157 -1.04 50.59 -11.55
C GLY A 1157 -1.70 51.77 -10.86
N THR A 1158 -2.93 52.09 -11.28
CA THR A 1158 -3.75 53.16 -10.65
C THR A 1158 -4.83 52.62 -9.70
N ALA A 1159 -4.90 51.29 -9.56
CA ALA A 1159 -5.73 50.57 -8.59
C ALA A 1159 -4.92 50.20 -7.33
N ASN A 1160 -5.63 49.89 -6.24
CA ASN A 1160 -5.04 49.35 -5.02
C ASN A 1160 -5.85 48.11 -4.58
N PRO A 1161 -5.27 46.90 -4.53
CA PRO A 1161 -3.89 46.58 -4.86
C PRO A 1161 -3.52 46.87 -6.33
N PRO A 1162 -2.24 47.16 -6.62
CA PRO A 1162 -1.74 47.30 -7.99
C PRO A 1162 -1.72 45.95 -8.73
N GLN A 1163 -1.81 45.97 -10.07
CA GLN A 1163 -1.77 44.76 -10.90
C GLN A 1163 -0.33 44.25 -11.10
N PHE A 1164 -0.16 42.94 -11.25
CA PHE A 1164 1.11 42.32 -11.59
C PHE A 1164 1.55 42.70 -13.01
N ILE A 1165 2.84 42.96 -13.20
CA ILE A 1165 3.47 43.33 -14.47
C ILE A 1165 4.47 42.27 -14.94
N GLY A 1166 5.21 41.65 -14.02
CA GLY A 1166 6.17 40.59 -14.34
C GLY A 1166 7.31 40.45 -13.32
N ASN A 1167 8.04 39.33 -13.44
CA ASN A 1167 9.24 39.03 -12.66
C ASN A 1167 10.52 39.56 -13.34
N GLN A 1168 11.48 40.06 -12.57
CA GLN A 1168 12.84 40.37 -13.07
C GLN A 1168 13.91 40.37 -11.96
N THR A 1169 15.17 40.22 -12.32
CA THR A 1169 16.33 40.17 -11.40
C THR A 1169 17.00 41.54 -11.12
N ALA A 1170 16.34 42.65 -11.50
CA ALA A 1170 16.87 44.00 -11.32
C ALA A 1170 15.97 44.83 -10.40
N ALA A 1171 16.56 45.52 -9.42
CA ALA A 1171 15.83 46.36 -8.45
C ALA A 1171 15.35 47.72 -9.01
N THR A 1172 15.01 47.77 -10.31
CA THR A 1172 14.67 48.98 -11.08
C THR A 1172 13.70 48.66 -12.21
N PHE A 1173 12.58 49.39 -12.34
CA PHE A 1173 11.53 49.15 -13.33
C PHE A 1173 11.10 50.44 -14.05
N ASP A 1174 11.02 50.38 -15.39
CA ASP A 1174 10.51 51.47 -16.26
C ASP A 1174 9.00 51.26 -16.50
N PRO A 1175 8.11 52.10 -15.93
CA PRO A 1175 6.66 52.02 -16.15
C PRO A 1175 6.21 52.61 -17.50
N GLY A 1176 7.12 53.22 -18.27
CA GLY A 1176 6.82 54.06 -19.42
C GLY A 1176 6.18 55.41 -19.05
N THR A 1177 5.96 56.27 -20.05
CA THR A 1177 5.38 57.62 -19.85
C THR A 1177 4.00 57.57 -19.19
N MET A 1178 3.95 58.01 -17.93
CA MET A 1178 2.77 58.04 -17.09
C MET A 1178 1.82 59.20 -17.40
N VAL A 1179 0.59 59.12 -16.90
CA VAL A 1179 -0.38 60.23 -16.97
C VAL A 1179 -0.04 61.25 -15.88
N GLY A 1180 0.12 62.54 -16.23
CA GLY A 1180 0.36 63.64 -15.28
C GLY A 1180 -0.85 63.97 -14.40
N ASN A 1181 -0.62 64.41 -13.16
CA ASN A 1181 -1.64 64.59 -12.10
C ASN A 1181 -2.47 63.32 -11.86
N MET A 1182 -1.81 62.15 -11.83
CA MET A 1182 -2.42 60.85 -11.55
C MET A 1182 -1.71 60.20 -10.36
N ARG A 1183 -2.46 59.49 -9.51
CA ARG A 1183 -1.89 58.65 -8.45
C ARG A 1183 -1.65 57.24 -8.96
N TYR A 1184 -0.47 56.72 -8.66
CA TYR A 1184 -0.09 55.34 -8.89
C TYR A 1184 0.19 54.63 -7.56
N TYR A 1185 -0.03 53.32 -7.56
CA TYR A 1185 0.29 52.37 -6.49
C TYR A 1185 1.27 51.36 -7.07
N TRP A 1186 2.21 50.89 -6.27
CA TRP A 1186 3.17 49.87 -6.67
C TRP A 1186 3.63 49.02 -5.50
N ARG A 1187 3.96 47.76 -5.75
CA ARG A 1187 4.43 46.78 -4.77
C ARG A 1187 5.51 45.95 -5.43
N ILE A 1188 6.52 45.55 -4.67
CA ILE A 1188 7.52 44.60 -5.12
C ILE A 1188 7.49 43.43 -4.16
N ASP A 1189 7.21 42.23 -4.68
CA ASP A 1189 7.31 40.99 -3.92
C ASP A 1189 8.66 40.36 -4.22
N GLU A 1190 9.34 39.91 -3.17
CA GLU A 1190 10.74 39.52 -3.23
C GLU A 1190 10.84 38.00 -3.32
N VAL A 1191 11.48 37.48 -4.36
CA VAL A 1191 11.41 36.07 -4.76
C VAL A 1191 12.77 35.40 -4.59
N ASN A 1192 12.80 34.25 -3.91
CA ASN A 1192 13.96 33.38 -3.84
C ASN A 1192 13.58 31.94 -4.32
N PRO A 1193 14.50 30.97 -4.37
CA PRO A 1193 14.22 29.62 -4.90
C PRO A 1193 13.18 28.79 -4.12
N SER A 1194 12.72 29.27 -2.96
CA SER A 1194 11.82 28.55 -2.05
C SER A 1194 10.60 29.35 -1.61
N TRP A 1195 10.65 30.70 -1.67
CA TRP A 1195 9.61 31.59 -1.14
C TRP A 1195 9.47 32.88 -1.96
N THR A 1196 8.24 33.42 -1.99
CA THR A 1196 7.95 34.80 -2.44
C THR A 1196 7.38 35.60 -1.27
N THR A 1197 8.09 36.64 -0.85
CA THR A 1197 7.68 37.50 0.26
C THR A 1197 6.98 38.75 -0.25
N THR A 1198 5.68 38.83 0.01
CA THR A 1198 4.84 39.99 -0.36
C THR A 1198 5.36 41.28 0.26
N GLY A 1199 5.61 42.31 -0.56
CA GLY A 1199 6.14 43.61 -0.12
C GLY A 1199 5.07 44.60 0.36
N THR A 1200 5.53 45.78 0.76
CA THR A 1200 4.64 46.90 1.10
C THR A 1200 4.11 47.58 -0.17
N VAL A 1201 2.81 47.90 -0.21
CA VAL A 1201 2.23 48.74 -1.27
C VAL A 1201 2.58 50.20 -1.04
N TRP A 1202 3.37 50.77 -1.94
CA TRP A 1202 3.78 52.17 -1.97
C TRP A 1202 2.97 52.99 -2.98
N THR A 1203 3.03 54.31 -2.85
CA THR A 1203 2.20 55.25 -3.61
C THR A 1203 2.99 56.48 -4.05
N PHE A 1204 2.64 57.05 -5.20
CA PHE A 1204 3.09 58.38 -5.59
C PHE A 1204 2.09 59.09 -6.51
N THR A 1205 2.28 60.40 -6.73
CA THR A 1205 1.44 61.22 -7.60
C THR A 1205 2.30 62.02 -8.60
N THR A 1206 2.01 61.88 -9.89
CA THR A 1206 2.76 62.52 -10.97
C THR A 1206 2.49 64.02 -11.08
N ILE A 1207 3.45 64.75 -11.64
CA ILE A 1207 3.45 66.20 -11.79
C ILE A 1207 2.25 66.74 -12.57
N LEU A 1208 1.76 67.90 -12.13
CA LEU A 1208 0.75 68.68 -12.84
C LEU A 1208 1.27 69.09 -14.23
N PRO A 1209 0.58 68.72 -15.34
CA PRO A 1209 1.00 69.11 -16.67
C PRO A 1209 1.01 70.65 -16.79
N PRO A 1210 2.02 71.24 -17.46
CA PRO A 1210 2.17 72.69 -17.51
C PRO A 1210 0.95 73.34 -18.18
N PRO A 1211 0.49 74.51 -17.70
CA PRO A 1211 -0.65 75.19 -18.28
C PRO A 1211 -0.38 75.51 -19.76
N PRO A 1212 -1.37 75.32 -20.65
CA PRO A 1212 -1.18 75.55 -22.08
C PRO A 1212 -0.75 77.01 -22.33
N PRO A 1213 0.16 77.25 -23.29
CA PRO A 1213 0.68 78.59 -23.55
C PRO A 1213 -0.46 79.56 -23.89
N PRO A 1214 -0.39 80.82 -23.43
CA PRO A 1214 -1.44 81.81 -23.68
C PRO A 1214 -1.60 82.10 -25.18
N PRO A 1215 -2.84 82.40 -25.63
CA PRO A 1215 -3.19 82.56 -27.05
C PRO A 1215 -2.71 83.87 -27.69
#